data_AF-V7B2N3-F1
#
_entry.id   AF-V7B2N3-F1
#
_cell.length_a   1.000
_cell.length_b   1.000
_cell.length_c   1.000
_cell.angle_alpha   90.00
_cell.angle_beta   90.00
_cell.angle_gamma   90.00
#
_symmetry.space_group_name_H-M   'P 1'
#
loop_
_entity.id
_entity.type
_entity.pdbx_description
1 polymer ?
#
loop_
_entity_poly.entity_id
_entity_poly.type
_entity_poly.pdbx_seq_one_letter_code
_entity_poly.pdbx_strand_id
1 'polypeptide(L)'
;MEMLRAETSVDAHALACVLYVLRIAVTDQMTEPTQRSFLVFLGKQVQSPEASPSMKVAALRTLSYTLKTVGEVPFEFKEILDNTVVAAVSHSSKLVRIEAALALHALAEVDPTCVGGLTSYGVTNLTALRERVSFEKGSNLQFELDSFHGQATVLAALVSISPKLPLGYPARLPGLVFGVSKKMLTEHSRNPVAATVEKEAGWLLLSSLLASIPKEELEEDVFDILALWTTLFTDNPENEMKKTDDLMSRIYVWSAAVHALTAFIKCFISPNLVNGGVLLQPVLVYLSSALSIISALRAKEVPHVKPAVDVFVIRTLIAYQSLPDPFSYKSDHPQIIQLCTFPFRYASEYEESSCLRLLLDKRDAWLGPWIPGRDWFEDELRAFQGGKDGLMPCVWENEISSFPQPETISKTLVNQMLLFFGTIFASQDSAGMLSLLGIMEQCLKAGKKQNWRKASLTNICVGLLAGFKALLSFRLQTLGQEILGLAQSIFLSILAEGDICASQRRASSESLGYLARFGNDIFTARMTRSLLGELNGATDPNYAGSIAFALGCIHRSAGGIALSTLVPATVSSISSLAKSSVANLQIWSMHGLLLTIEAAGLSFVSHVQATLSLAMDILLSDENGLVNIQQGVGRLINAIVTVLGPELVPGSIFFSRSK
;
A
#
# COMPACT_ATOMS: atom_id res chain seq x y z
N MET A 1 -25.50 -3.20 -12.20
CA MET A 1 -25.57 -4.61 -11.75
C MET A 1 -25.61 -5.60 -12.92
N GLU A 2 -26.41 -5.38 -13.98
CA GLU A 2 -26.45 -6.30 -15.13
C GLU A 2 -25.12 -6.44 -15.88
N MET A 3 -24.28 -5.39 -15.89
CA MET A 3 -22.89 -5.48 -16.40
C MET A 3 -22.05 -6.56 -15.70
N LEU A 4 -22.44 -6.97 -14.48
CA LEU A 4 -21.76 -8.02 -13.72
C LEU A 4 -22.42 -9.40 -13.91
N ARG A 5 -23.47 -9.53 -14.74
CA ARG A 5 -24.10 -10.83 -15.07
C ARG A 5 -23.29 -11.65 -16.06
N ALA A 6 -22.48 -11.01 -16.91
CA ALA A 6 -21.68 -11.70 -17.91
C ALA A 6 -20.40 -12.31 -17.28
N GLU A 7 -20.22 -13.60 -17.54
CA GLU A 7 -19.08 -14.47 -17.22
C GLU A 7 -18.94 -15.05 -15.80
N THR A 8 -18.42 -16.29 -15.79
CA THR A 8 -18.01 -17.10 -14.63
C THR A 8 -16.83 -16.52 -13.86
N SER A 9 -16.26 -15.38 -14.29
CA SER A 9 -15.05 -14.80 -13.73
C SER A 9 -15.22 -13.32 -13.41
N VAL A 10 -14.79 -12.90 -12.22
CA VAL A 10 -14.95 -11.53 -11.71
C VAL A 10 -14.08 -10.57 -12.53
N ASP A 11 -14.69 -9.67 -13.31
CA ASP A 11 -13.98 -8.49 -13.81
C ASP A 11 -13.86 -7.46 -12.67
N ALA A 12 -12.68 -7.39 -12.06
CA ALA A 12 -12.40 -6.50 -10.94
C ALA A 12 -12.57 -5.02 -11.31
N HIS A 13 -12.28 -4.63 -12.56
CA HIS A 13 -12.42 -3.24 -13.01
C HIS A 13 -13.89 -2.88 -13.22
N ALA A 14 -14.67 -3.77 -13.86
CA ALA A 14 -16.12 -3.58 -13.96
C ALA A 14 -16.77 -3.52 -12.57
N LEU A 15 -16.35 -4.36 -11.64
CA LEU A 15 -16.82 -4.34 -10.25
C LEU A 15 -16.50 -3.00 -9.56
N ALA A 16 -15.27 -2.50 -9.68
CA ALA A 16 -14.88 -1.21 -9.11
C ALA A 16 -15.70 -0.05 -9.69
N CYS A 17 -15.90 -0.01 -11.01
CA CYS A 17 -16.76 0.98 -11.67
C CYS A 17 -18.22 0.90 -11.20
N VAL A 18 -18.78 -0.30 -11.08
CA VAL A 18 -20.16 -0.49 -10.59
C VAL A 18 -20.28 -0.05 -9.14
N LEU A 19 -19.31 -0.37 -8.28
CA LEU A 19 -19.28 0.10 -6.90
C LEU A 19 -19.20 1.63 -6.82
N TYR A 20 -18.42 2.25 -7.71
CA TYR A 20 -18.35 3.71 -7.79
C TYR A 20 -19.70 4.34 -8.09
N VAL A 21 -20.37 3.85 -9.12
CA VAL A 21 -21.70 4.32 -9.53
C VAL A 21 -22.74 4.06 -8.43
N LEU A 22 -22.76 2.86 -7.84
CA LEU A 22 -23.70 2.51 -6.78
C LEU A 22 -23.54 3.41 -5.55
N ARG A 23 -22.32 3.79 -5.19
CA ARG A 23 -22.08 4.67 -4.05
C ARG A 23 -22.46 6.12 -4.37
N ILE A 24 -21.77 6.73 -5.34
CA ILE A 24 -21.82 8.18 -5.59
C ILE A 24 -23.10 8.60 -6.34
N ALA A 25 -23.49 7.84 -7.36
CA ALA A 25 -24.60 8.22 -8.24
C ALA A 25 -25.96 7.66 -7.77
N VAL A 26 -25.96 6.62 -6.93
CA VAL A 26 -27.18 5.97 -6.44
C VAL A 26 -27.37 6.24 -4.94
N THR A 27 -26.57 5.62 -4.06
CA THR A 27 -26.79 5.72 -2.61
C THR A 27 -26.73 7.15 -2.09
N ASP A 28 -25.71 7.92 -2.46
CA ASP A 28 -25.52 9.30 -1.95
C ASP A 28 -26.55 10.30 -2.51
N GLN A 29 -27.25 9.94 -3.59
CA GLN A 29 -28.32 10.78 -4.17
C GLN A 29 -29.71 10.41 -3.65
N MET A 30 -29.85 9.30 -2.93
CA MET A 30 -31.13 8.81 -2.41
C MET A 30 -31.50 9.49 -1.08
N THR A 31 -32.79 9.77 -0.90
CA THR A 31 -33.32 10.13 0.43
C THR A 31 -33.28 8.93 1.37
N GLU A 32 -33.23 9.17 2.68
CA GLU A 32 -33.17 8.11 3.68
C GLU A 32 -34.29 7.04 3.54
N PRO A 33 -35.59 7.36 3.33
CA PRO A 33 -36.61 6.33 3.09
C PRO A 33 -36.35 5.48 1.84
N THR A 34 -35.76 6.07 0.82
CA THR A 34 -35.34 5.36 -0.39
C THR A 34 -34.16 4.44 -0.11
N GLN A 35 -33.17 4.89 0.69
CA GLN A 35 -32.05 4.07 1.12
C GLN A 35 -32.50 2.84 1.94
N ARG A 36 -33.48 2.99 2.83
CA ARG A 36 -34.10 1.87 3.55
C ARG A 36 -34.71 0.83 2.61
N SER A 37 -35.49 1.30 1.63
CA SER A 37 -36.09 0.43 0.61
C SER A 37 -35.02 -0.22 -0.28
N PHE A 38 -33.93 0.50 -0.53
CA PHE A 38 -32.79 0.03 -1.31
C PHE A 38 -32.02 -1.09 -0.60
N LEU A 39 -31.88 -1.06 0.73
CA LEU A 39 -31.31 -2.17 1.50
C LEU A 39 -32.07 -3.48 1.27
N VAL A 40 -33.40 -3.44 1.28
CA VAL A 40 -34.25 -4.60 0.98
C VAL A 40 -34.04 -5.09 -0.46
N PHE A 41 -33.93 -4.16 -1.41
CA PHE A 41 -33.64 -4.50 -2.80
C PHE A 41 -32.26 -5.18 -2.95
N LEU A 42 -31.22 -4.65 -2.31
CA LEU A 42 -29.87 -5.24 -2.32
C LEU A 42 -29.87 -6.63 -1.70
N GLY A 43 -30.56 -6.83 -0.57
CA GLY A 43 -30.73 -8.15 0.04
C GLY A 43 -31.35 -9.16 -0.94
N LYS A 44 -32.43 -8.78 -1.64
CA LYS A 44 -33.04 -9.64 -2.67
C LYS A 44 -32.09 -9.96 -3.84
N GLN A 45 -31.21 -9.03 -4.23
CA GLN A 45 -30.17 -9.31 -5.23
C GLN A 45 -29.13 -10.33 -4.73
N VAL A 46 -28.77 -10.29 -3.45
CA VAL A 46 -27.86 -11.29 -2.84
C VAL A 46 -28.48 -12.68 -2.82
N GLN A 47 -29.78 -12.76 -2.50
CA GLN A 47 -30.55 -14.02 -2.46
C GLN A 47 -30.77 -14.65 -3.85
N SER A 48 -30.79 -13.83 -4.92
CA SER A 48 -31.10 -14.31 -6.25
C SER A 48 -30.16 -15.44 -6.71
N PRO A 49 -30.69 -16.59 -7.17
CA PRO A 49 -29.87 -17.70 -7.68
C PRO A 49 -29.18 -17.34 -9.00
N GLU A 50 -29.73 -16.37 -9.75
CA GLU A 50 -29.17 -15.89 -11.01
C GLU A 50 -28.04 -14.86 -10.81
N ALA A 51 -27.82 -14.39 -9.57
CA ALA A 51 -26.78 -13.40 -9.29
C ALA A 51 -25.39 -14.03 -9.31
N SER A 52 -24.51 -13.48 -10.14
CA SER A 52 -23.09 -13.86 -10.17
C SER A 52 -22.40 -13.52 -8.85
N PRO A 53 -21.25 -14.15 -8.52
CA PRO A 53 -20.46 -13.77 -7.34
C PRO A 53 -20.11 -12.27 -7.32
N SER A 54 -19.78 -11.68 -8.47
CA SER A 54 -19.49 -10.24 -8.59
C SER A 54 -20.70 -9.37 -8.24
N MET A 55 -21.90 -9.77 -8.66
CA MET A 55 -23.13 -9.07 -8.27
C MET A 55 -23.37 -9.16 -6.77
N LYS A 56 -23.17 -10.33 -6.16
CA LYS A 56 -23.34 -10.49 -4.71
C LYS A 56 -22.32 -9.66 -3.94
N VAL A 57 -21.06 -9.61 -4.38
CA VAL A 57 -20.03 -8.74 -3.81
C VAL A 57 -20.42 -7.26 -3.92
N ALA A 58 -20.85 -6.81 -5.09
CA ALA A 58 -21.30 -5.42 -5.28
C ALA A 58 -22.49 -5.10 -4.34
N ALA A 59 -23.47 -6.00 -4.26
CA ALA A 59 -24.65 -5.82 -3.43
C ALA A 59 -24.29 -5.78 -1.94
N LEU A 60 -23.48 -6.71 -1.44
CA LEU A 60 -23.03 -6.76 -0.04
C LEU A 60 -22.23 -5.52 0.34
N ARG A 61 -21.32 -5.08 -0.53
CA ARG A 61 -20.50 -3.89 -0.30
C ARG A 61 -21.34 -2.60 -0.25
N THR A 62 -22.27 -2.44 -1.18
CA THR A 62 -23.21 -1.31 -1.18
C THR A 62 -24.18 -1.37 -0.01
N LEU A 63 -24.54 -2.57 0.44
CA LEU A 63 -25.37 -2.78 1.62
C LEU A 63 -24.64 -2.33 2.89
N SER A 64 -23.37 -2.74 3.09
CA SER A 64 -22.53 -2.28 4.20
C SER A 64 -22.40 -0.76 4.24
N TYR A 65 -22.22 -0.12 3.08
CA TYR A 65 -22.15 1.34 2.98
C TYR A 65 -23.49 1.99 3.32
N THR A 66 -24.59 1.52 2.72
CA THR A 66 -25.94 2.06 2.95
C THR A 66 -26.37 1.90 4.41
N LEU A 67 -26.04 0.80 5.09
CA LEU A 67 -26.30 0.63 6.53
C LEU A 67 -25.62 1.72 7.35
N LYS A 68 -24.35 2.02 7.07
CA LYS A 68 -23.59 3.08 7.75
C LYS A 68 -24.15 4.47 7.45
N THR A 69 -24.59 4.72 6.22
CA THR A 69 -25.20 6.00 5.82
C THR A 69 -26.56 6.22 6.48
N VAL A 70 -27.40 5.18 6.54
CA VAL A 70 -28.72 5.25 7.19
C VAL A 70 -28.56 5.34 8.72
N GLY A 71 -27.54 4.71 9.28
CA GLY A 71 -27.26 4.75 10.73
C GLY A 71 -28.20 3.90 11.57
N GLU A 72 -29.05 3.08 10.94
CA GLU A 72 -29.84 2.03 11.61
C GLU A 72 -30.09 0.83 10.71
N VAL A 73 -30.59 -0.27 11.29
CA VAL A 73 -30.96 -1.49 10.55
C VAL A 73 -32.49 -1.53 10.41
N PRO A 74 -33.06 -1.27 9.21
CA PRO A 74 -34.51 -1.23 9.00
C PRO A 74 -35.18 -2.56 9.34
N PHE A 75 -36.40 -2.49 9.90
CA PHE A 75 -37.17 -3.68 10.28
C PHE A 75 -37.41 -4.61 9.08
N GLU A 76 -37.77 -4.04 7.92
CA GLU A 76 -38.01 -4.76 6.68
C GLU A 76 -36.77 -5.50 6.17
N PHE A 77 -35.58 -4.97 6.49
CA PHE A 77 -34.33 -5.63 6.16
C PHE A 77 -33.99 -6.74 7.17
N LYS A 78 -34.28 -6.54 8.47
CA LYS A 78 -34.11 -7.58 9.50
C LYS A 78 -34.89 -8.86 9.16
N GLU A 79 -36.11 -8.73 8.61
CA GLU A 79 -36.94 -9.88 8.20
C GLU A 79 -36.31 -10.78 7.13
N ILE A 80 -35.44 -10.22 6.28
CA ILE A 80 -34.77 -10.96 5.20
C ILE A 80 -33.30 -11.28 5.47
N LEU A 81 -32.76 -10.84 6.62
CA LEU A 81 -31.33 -10.92 6.93
C LEU A 81 -30.80 -12.36 6.85
N ASP A 82 -31.54 -13.31 7.43
CA ASP A 82 -31.16 -14.71 7.50
C ASP A 82 -31.07 -15.35 6.10
N ASN A 83 -32.05 -15.07 5.25
CA ASN A 83 -32.13 -15.60 3.89
C ASN A 83 -31.21 -14.87 2.89
N THR A 84 -30.51 -13.82 3.32
CA THR A 84 -29.68 -12.96 2.46
C THR A 84 -28.22 -12.97 2.91
N VAL A 85 -27.84 -12.09 3.85
CA VAL A 85 -26.45 -11.91 4.30
C VAL A 85 -25.96 -13.14 5.06
N VAL A 86 -26.76 -13.69 5.97
CA VAL A 86 -26.37 -14.87 6.75
C VAL A 86 -26.22 -16.10 5.84
N ALA A 87 -27.14 -16.31 4.90
CA ALA A 87 -27.00 -17.36 3.89
C ALA A 87 -25.75 -17.20 3.01
N ALA A 88 -25.36 -15.96 2.69
CA ALA A 88 -24.16 -15.67 1.89
C ALA A 88 -22.84 -16.04 2.61
N VAL A 89 -22.85 -16.24 3.93
CA VAL A 89 -21.69 -16.71 4.70
C VAL A 89 -21.26 -18.12 4.29
N SER A 90 -22.16 -18.94 3.75
CA SER A 90 -21.86 -20.30 3.27
C SER A 90 -21.66 -20.39 1.75
N HIS A 91 -21.46 -19.25 1.08
CA HIS A 91 -21.30 -19.21 -0.38
C HIS A 91 -19.96 -19.80 -0.84
N SER A 92 -19.93 -20.48 -1.99
CA SER A 92 -18.71 -21.12 -2.54
C SER A 92 -17.57 -20.12 -2.79
N SER A 93 -17.88 -18.94 -3.33
CA SER A 93 -16.89 -17.85 -3.48
C SER A 93 -16.42 -17.30 -2.14
N LYS A 94 -15.10 -17.37 -1.89
CA LYS A 94 -14.44 -16.81 -0.70
C LYS A 94 -14.68 -15.31 -0.54
N LEU A 95 -14.67 -14.54 -1.62
CA LEU A 95 -14.88 -13.09 -1.55
C LEU A 95 -16.32 -12.74 -1.14
N VAL A 96 -17.32 -13.48 -1.62
CA VAL A 96 -18.72 -13.30 -1.18
C VAL A 96 -18.85 -13.54 0.32
N ARG A 97 -18.20 -14.58 0.86
CA ARG A 97 -18.21 -14.87 2.30
C ARG A 97 -17.57 -13.76 3.13
N ILE A 98 -16.45 -13.20 2.66
CA ILE A 98 -15.76 -12.10 3.34
C ILE A 98 -16.60 -10.83 3.31
N GLU A 99 -17.20 -10.47 2.17
CA GLU A 99 -18.08 -9.30 2.09
C GLU A 99 -19.38 -9.49 2.89
N ALA A 100 -19.87 -10.72 3.03
CA ALA A 100 -20.99 -11.04 3.93
C ALA A 100 -20.60 -10.85 5.40
N ALA A 101 -19.40 -11.27 5.80
CA ALA A 101 -18.86 -11.00 7.13
C ALA A 101 -18.67 -9.49 7.39
N LEU A 102 -18.20 -8.73 6.40
CA LEU A 102 -18.09 -7.27 6.48
C LEU A 102 -19.46 -6.58 6.54
N ALA A 103 -20.48 -7.13 5.89
CA ALA A 103 -21.86 -6.66 6.02
C ALA A 103 -22.43 -6.90 7.42
N LEU A 104 -22.15 -8.06 8.03
CA LEU A 104 -22.50 -8.32 9.44
C LEU A 104 -21.70 -7.44 10.41
N HIS A 105 -20.43 -7.12 10.09
CA HIS A 105 -19.65 -6.12 10.83
C HIS A 105 -20.30 -4.73 10.74
N ALA A 106 -20.69 -4.27 9.55
CA ALA A 106 -21.38 -2.99 9.38
C ALA A 106 -22.74 -2.96 10.11
N LEU A 107 -23.46 -4.09 10.11
CA LEU A 107 -24.69 -4.25 10.88
C LEU A 107 -24.42 -4.13 12.39
N ALA A 108 -23.38 -4.80 12.89
CA ALA A 108 -22.95 -4.73 14.29
C ALA A 108 -22.49 -3.32 14.72
N GLU A 109 -21.86 -2.57 13.82
CA GLU A 109 -21.45 -1.18 14.05
C GLU A 109 -22.67 -0.26 14.20
N VAL A 110 -23.73 -0.52 13.45
CA VAL A 110 -24.96 0.28 13.41
C VAL A 110 -25.98 -0.15 14.49
N ASP A 111 -26.05 -1.44 14.80
CA ASP A 111 -26.88 -2.03 15.87
C ASP A 111 -26.00 -2.83 16.85
N PRO A 112 -25.31 -2.16 17.81
CA PRO A 112 -24.40 -2.83 18.74
C PRO A 112 -25.06 -3.90 19.61
N THR A 113 -26.40 -3.91 19.71
CA THR A 113 -27.13 -4.87 20.56
C THR A 113 -27.08 -6.30 19.99
N CYS A 114 -26.87 -6.46 18.68
CA CYS A 114 -26.84 -7.77 18.05
C CYS A 114 -25.51 -8.51 18.24
N VAL A 115 -24.43 -7.81 18.60
CA VAL A 115 -23.06 -8.37 18.60
C VAL A 115 -22.93 -9.56 19.54
N GLY A 116 -23.42 -9.46 20.78
CA GLY A 116 -23.36 -10.58 21.73
C GLY A 116 -24.08 -11.83 21.22
N GLY A 117 -25.26 -11.66 20.62
CA GLY A 117 -26.03 -12.76 20.03
C GLY A 117 -25.35 -13.37 18.82
N LEU A 118 -24.86 -12.53 17.89
CA LEU A 118 -24.16 -12.97 16.68
C LEU A 118 -22.83 -13.66 17.01
N THR A 119 -22.07 -13.18 17.99
CA THR A 119 -20.85 -13.84 18.46
C THR A 119 -21.17 -15.22 19.03
N SER A 120 -22.15 -15.32 19.93
CA SER A 120 -22.54 -16.61 20.52
C SER A 120 -22.98 -17.59 19.45
N TYR A 121 -23.81 -17.13 18.51
CA TYR A 121 -24.27 -17.92 17.38
C TYR A 121 -23.11 -18.38 16.50
N GLY A 122 -22.18 -17.48 16.16
CA GLY A 122 -20.98 -17.80 15.37
C GLY A 122 -20.10 -18.86 16.04
N VAL A 123 -19.86 -18.75 17.36
CA VAL A 123 -19.08 -19.75 18.12
C VAL A 123 -19.76 -21.11 18.15
N THR A 124 -21.07 -21.16 18.39
CA THR A 124 -21.84 -22.42 18.40
C THR A 124 -21.83 -23.08 17.03
N ASN A 125 -22.12 -22.31 15.97
CA ASN A 125 -22.09 -22.81 14.60
C ASN A 125 -20.72 -23.32 14.21
N LEU A 126 -19.67 -22.56 14.49
CA LEU A 126 -18.31 -22.94 14.14
C LEU A 126 -17.88 -24.24 14.83
N THR A 127 -18.28 -24.41 16.10
CA THR A 127 -18.05 -25.65 16.85
C THR A 127 -18.81 -26.84 16.24
N ALA A 128 -20.10 -26.66 15.92
CA ALA A 128 -20.92 -27.70 15.29
C ALA A 128 -20.45 -28.05 13.86
N LEU A 129 -19.96 -27.06 13.11
CA LEU A 129 -19.39 -27.27 11.77
C LEU A 129 -18.09 -28.07 11.86
N ARG A 130 -17.24 -27.78 12.85
CA ARG A 130 -16.00 -28.54 13.08
C ARG A 130 -16.23 -30.04 13.27
N GLU A 131 -17.25 -30.38 14.06
CA GLU A 131 -17.63 -31.78 14.27
C GLU A 131 -18.13 -32.41 12.96
N ARG A 132 -18.95 -31.71 12.17
CA ARG A 132 -19.47 -32.21 10.89
C ARG A 132 -18.38 -32.45 9.84
N VAL A 133 -17.49 -31.48 9.61
CA VAL A 133 -16.42 -31.60 8.59
C VAL A 133 -15.43 -32.74 8.88
N SER A 134 -15.34 -33.17 10.14
CA SER A 134 -14.52 -34.32 10.55
C SER A 134 -15.05 -35.66 10.01
N PHE A 135 -16.33 -35.76 9.65
CA PHE A 135 -16.97 -37.00 9.19
C PHE A 135 -17.50 -36.93 7.74
N GLU A 136 -17.74 -35.73 7.22
CA GLU A 136 -18.35 -35.53 5.90
C GLU A 136 -17.41 -35.87 4.73
N LYS A 137 -17.98 -36.24 3.57
CA LYS A 137 -17.23 -36.57 2.33
C LYS A 137 -17.93 -35.98 1.10
N GLY A 138 -17.19 -35.86 0.00
CA GLY A 138 -17.74 -35.46 -1.30
C GLY A 138 -18.16 -33.99 -1.39
N SER A 139 -19.19 -33.69 -2.17
CA SER A 139 -19.69 -32.31 -2.41
C SER A 139 -20.22 -31.64 -1.15
N ASN A 140 -20.80 -32.41 -0.22
CA ASN A 140 -21.27 -31.90 1.06
C ASN A 140 -20.12 -31.37 1.91
N LEU A 141 -18.96 -32.04 1.87
CA LEU A 141 -17.77 -31.59 2.59
C LEU A 141 -17.33 -30.20 2.10
N GLN A 142 -17.31 -29.94 0.79
CA GLN A 142 -16.91 -28.63 0.28
C GLN A 142 -17.83 -27.51 0.76
N PHE A 143 -19.15 -27.73 0.73
CA PHE A 143 -20.12 -26.77 1.25
C PHE A 143 -19.91 -26.51 2.76
N GLU A 144 -19.71 -27.57 3.55
CA GLU A 144 -19.47 -27.45 4.99
C GLU A 144 -18.13 -26.75 5.29
N LEU A 145 -17.08 -26.98 4.50
CA LEU A 145 -15.80 -26.24 4.60
C LEU A 145 -15.96 -24.76 4.23
N ASP A 146 -16.75 -24.47 3.20
CA ASP A 146 -17.04 -23.09 2.80
C ASP A 146 -17.83 -22.34 3.89
N SER A 147 -18.84 -23.00 4.44
CA SER A 147 -19.60 -22.53 5.60
C SER A 147 -18.70 -22.32 6.82
N PHE A 148 -17.81 -23.26 7.11
CA PHE A 148 -16.88 -23.20 8.24
C PHE A 148 -15.96 -21.98 8.15
N HIS A 149 -15.30 -21.75 7.02
CA HIS A 149 -14.47 -20.55 6.84
C HIS A 149 -15.30 -19.26 6.88
N GLY A 150 -16.52 -19.28 6.32
CA GLY A 150 -17.44 -18.14 6.42
C GLY A 150 -17.75 -17.76 7.86
N GLN A 151 -18.15 -18.73 8.69
CA GLN A 151 -18.45 -18.49 10.10
C GLN A 151 -17.22 -18.03 10.90
N ALA A 152 -16.04 -18.57 10.62
CA ALA A 152 -14.79 -18.08 11.21
C ALA A 152 -14.50 -16.61 10.83
N THR A 153 -14.77 -16.25 9.57
CA THR A 153 -14.61 -14.87 9.08
C THR A 153 -15.62 -13.91 9.74
N VAL A 154 -16.87 -14.34 9.92
CA VAL A 154 -17.89 -13.58 10.66
C VAL A 154 -17.45 -13.34 12.10
N LEU A 155 -17.00 -14.38 12.79
CA LEU A 155 -16.54 -14.26 14.17
C LEU A 155 -15.32 -13.31 14.28
N ALA A 156 -14.37 -13.38 13.34
CA ALA A 156 -13.27 -12.41 13.27
C ALA A 156 -13.77 -10.97 13.05
N ALA A 157 -14.68 -10.75 12.10
CA ALA A 157 -15.23 -9.43 11.83
C ALA A 157 -16.02 -8.85 13.03
N LEU A 158 -16.70 -9.71 13.81
CA LEU A 158 -17.36 -9.28 15.05
C LEU A 158 -16.36 -8.94 16.16
N VAL A 159 -15.28 -9.71 16.28
CA VAL A 159 -14.19 -9.42 17.22
C VAL A 159 -13.50 -8.10 16.88
N SER A 160 -13.36 -7.77 15.60
CA SER A 160 -12.67 -6.54 15.19
C SER A 160 -13.47 -5.26 15.43
N ILE A 161 -14.80 -5.30 15.29
CA ILE A 161 -15.65 -4.16 15.60
C ILE A 161 -15.89 -3.99 17.10
N SER A 162 -15.86 -5.08 17.86
CA SER A 162 -16.25 -5.13 19.28
C SER A 162 -15.62 -4.02 20.16
N PRO A 163 -14.30 -3.74 20.09
CA PRO A 163 -13.67 -2.64 20.86
C PRO A 163 -14.08 -1.24 20.44
N LYS A 164 -14.62 -1.07 19.24
CA LYS A 164 -15.03 0.23 18.66
C LYS A 164 -16.49 0.58 19.00
N LEU A 165 -17.23 -0.35 19.59
CA LEU A 165 -18.65 -0.16 19.92
C LEU A 165 -18.81 0.72 21.18
N PRO A 166 -19.87 1.55 21.24
CA PRO A 166 -20.11 2.45 22.37
C PRO A 166 -20.37 1.73 23.70
N LEU A 167 -20.83 0.48 23.65
CA LEU A 167 -21.10 -0.38 24.81
C LEU A 167 -19.87 -1.22 25.24
N GLY A 168 -18.74 -1.07 24.55
CA GLY A 168 -17.60 -1.97 24.69
C GLY A 168 -17.92 -3.38 24.20
N TYR A 169 -17.16 -4.35 24.71
CA TYR A 169 -17.31 -5.77 24.36
C TYR A 169 -17.46 -6.67 25.59
N PRO A 170 -18.10 -7.85 25.46
CA PRO A 170 -18.23 -8.77 26.59
C PRO A 170 -16.86 -9.21 27.11
N ALA A 171 -16.61 -9.13 28.42
CA ALA A 171 -15.33 -9.51 29.03
C ALA A 171 -14.89 -10.96 28.75
N ARG A 172 -15.85 -11.86 28.46
CA ARG A 172 -15.56 -13.26 28.09
C ARG A 172 -15.19 -13.44 26.61
N LEU A 173 -15.39 -12.43 25.76
CA LEU A 173 -15.18 -12.52 24.32
C LEU A 173 -13.72 -12.90 23.97
N PRO A 174 -12.67 -12.24 24.52
CA PRO A 174 -11.30 -12.58 24.17
C PRO A 174 -10.95 -14.03 24.50
N GLY A 175 -11.21 -14.47 25.74
CA GLY A 175 -10.95 -15.83 26.18
C GLY A 175 -11.77 -16.90 25.43
N LEU A 176 -13.03 -16.61 25.09
CA LEU A 176 -13.87 -17.51 24.29
C LEU A 176 -13.30 -17.72 22.89
N VAL A 177 -12.96 -16.63 22.19
CA VAL A 177 -12.42 -16.67 20.83
C VAL A 177 -11.03 -17.28 20.81
N PHE A 178 -10.17 -16.93 21.77
CA PHE A 178 -8.85 -17.55 21.92
C PHE A 178 -8.97 -19.05 22.16
N GLY A 179 -9.89 -19.49 23.02
CA GLY A 179 -10.15 -20.90 23.28
C GLY A 179 -10.57 -21.67 22.01
N VAL A 180 -11.47 -21.11 21.21
CA VAL A 180 -11.89 -21.69 19.91
C VAL A 180 -10.70 -21.77 18.94
N SER A 181 -9.96 -20.68 18.80
CA SER A 181 -8.76 -20.61 17.95
C SER A 181 -7.71 -21.65 18.36
N LYS A 182 -7.36 -21.72 19.65
CA LYS A 182 -6.38 -22.65 20.21
C LYS A 182 -6.77 -24.09 19.89
N LYS A 183 -8.03 -24.48 20.11
CA LYS A 183 -8.53 -25.83 19.78
C LYS A 183 -8.34 -26.18 18.30
N MET A 184 -8.68 -25.27 17.38
CA MET A 184 -8.50 -25.50 15.94
C MET A 184 -7.03 -25.67 15.54
N LEU A 185 -6.11 -25.02 16.25
CA LEU A 185 -4.68 -25.08 15.97
C LEU A 185 -4.00 -26.31 16.57
N THR A 186 -4.43 -26.77 17.75
CA THR A 186 -3.73 -27.82 18.51
C THR A 186 -4.38 -29.19 18.46
N GLU A 187 -5.71 -29.27 18.33
CA GLU A 187 -6.40 -30.56 18.35
C GLU A 187 -6.33 -31.28 17.00
N HIS A 188 -6.30 -32.61 17.04
CA HIS A 188 -6.23 -33.44 15.85
C HIS A 188 -7.60 -33.51 15.13
N SER A 189 -7.62 -33.24 13.83
CA SER A 189 -8.78 -33.46 12.96
C SER A 189 -8.64 -34.79 12.21
N ARG A 190 -9.72 -35.57 12.14
CA ARG A 190 -9.74 -36.89 11.51
C ARG A 190 -9.68 -36.82 9.98
N ASN A 191 -10.06 -35.68 9.41
CA ASN A 191 -10.07 -35.44 7.98
C ASN A 191 -8.92 -34.48 7.61
N PRO A 192 -7.92 -34.90 6.81
CA PRO A 192 -6.75 -34.08 6.51
C PRO A 192 -7.09 -32.81 5.73
N VAL A 193 -8.14 -32.83 4.90
CA VAL A 193 -8.60 -31.65 4.15
C VAL A 193 -9.32 -30.67 5.08
N ALA A 194 -10.11 -31.17 6.03
CA ALA A 194 -10.71 -30.32 7.05
C ALA A 194 -9.65 -29.72 7.98
N ALA A 195 -8.60 -30.49 8.31
CA ALA A 195 -7.52 -30.06 9.18
C ALA A 195 -6.80 -28.78 8.68
N THR A 196 -6.61 -28.62 7.37
CA THR A 196 -5.97 -27.41 6.81
C THR A 196 -6.88 -26.20 6.94
N VAL A 197 -8.17 -26.35 6.60
CA VAL A 197 -9.18 -25.28 6.72
C VAL A 197 -9.41 -24.89 8.18
N GLU A 198 -9.45 -25.86 9.10
CA GLU A 198 -9.51 -25.65 10.55
C GLU A 198 -8.32 -24.81 11.03
N LYS A 199 -7.10 -25.16 10.61
CA LYS A 199 -5.90 -24.39 10.97
C LYS A 199 -5.90 -22.99 10.39
N GLU A 200 -6.29 -22.80 9.13
CA GLU A 200 -6.42 -21.47 8.54
C GLU A 200 -7.42 -20.60 9.31
N ALA A 201 -8.58 -21.16 9.66
CA ALA A 201 -9.60 -20.47 10.46
C ALA A 201 -9.10 -20.11 11.87
N GLY A 202 -8.36 -21.03 12.52
CA GLY A 202 -7.72 -20.76 13.82
C GLY A 202 -6.76 -19.57 13.74
N TRP A 203 -5.86 -19.57 12.76
CA TRP A 203 -4.94 -18.44 12.55
C TRP A 203 -5.66 -17.13 12.20
N LEU A 204 -6.75 -17.19 11.45
CA LEU A 204 -7.58 -16.04 11.12
C LEU A 204 -8.24 -15.42 12.37
N LEU A 205 -8.82 -16.26 13.24
CA LEU A 205 -9.41 -15.81 14.50
C LEU A 205 -8.35 -15.22 15.43
N LEU A 206 -7.19 -15.86 15.55
CA LEU A 206 -6.07 -15.36 16.34
C LEU A 206 -5.56 -14.02 15.82
N SER A 207 -5.43 -13.87 14.50
CA SER A 207 -5.02 -12.60 13.87
C SER A 207 -5.99 -11.48 14.22
N SER A 208 -7.28 -11.73 14.10
CA SER A 208 -8.32 -10.74 14.40
C SER A 208 -8.34 -10.36 15.87
N LEU A 209 -8.16 -11.35 16.76
CA LEU A 209 -8.09 -11.13 18.21
C LEU A 209 -6.89 -10.24 18.56
N LEU A 210 -5.69 -10.61 18.10
CA LEU A 210 -4.44 -9.87 18.36
C LEU A 210 -4.43 -8.46 17.78
N ALA A 211 -5.07 -8.27 16.62
CA ALA A 211 -5.11 -6.96 15.95
C ALA A 211 -6.11 -5.99 16.57
N SER A 212 -7.13 -6.48 17.29
CA SER A 212 -8.28 -5.67 17.69
C SER A 212 -8.41 -5.52 19.19
N ILE A 213 -8.17 -6.58 19.96
CA ILE A 213 -8.33 -6.56 21.41
C ILE A 213 -7.12 -5.86 22.06
N PRO A 214 -7.32 -5.01 23.08
CA PRO A 214 -6.23 -4.41 23.85
C PRO A 214 -5.29 -5.48 24.40
N LYS A 215 -3.99 -5.21 24.35
CA LYS A 215 -2.95 -6.17 24.76
C LYS A 215 -3.13 -6.65 26.20
N GLU A 216 -3.66 -5.79 27.08
CA GLU A 216 -3.82 -6.04 28.52
C GLU A 216 -4.73 -7.25 28.80
N GLU A 217 -5.71 -7.50 27.92
CA GLU A 217 -6.62 -8.65 28.01
C GLU A 217 -5.97 -9.97 27.58
N LEU A 218 -4.81 -9.90 26.91
CA LEU A 218 -4.10 -11.04 26.32
C LEU A 218 -2.73 -11.26 26.99
N GLU A 219 -2.33 -10.41 27.93
CA GLU A 219 -1.02 -10.45 28.58
C GLU A 219 -0.80 -11.75 29.38
N GLU A 220 -1.85 -12.28 30.03
CA GLU A 220 -1.75 -13.53 30.78
C GLU A 220 -1.47 -14.75 29.88
N ASP A 221 -1.99 -14.74 28.66
CA ASP A 221 -1.88 -15.82 27.68
C ASP A 221 -0.71 -15.63 26.68
N VAL A 222 0.11 -14.58 26.81
CA VAL A 222 1.07 -14.18 25.77
C VAL A 222 2.08 -15.27 25.37
N PHE A 223 2.59 -16.04 26.34
CA PHE A 223 3.51 -17.14 26.09
C PHE A 223 2.81 -18.36 25.48
N ASP A 224 1.58 -18.62 25.92
CA ASP A 224 0.72 -19.67 25.37
C ASP A 224 0.36 -19.39 23.91
N ILE A 225 0.07 -18.13 23.59
CA ILE A 225 -0.14 -17.63 22.23
C ILE A 225 1.13 -17.85 21.42
N LEU A 226 2.29 -17.37 21.91
CA LEU A 226 3.57 -17.45 21.19
C LEU A 226 4.01 -18.91 20.94
N ALA A 227 3.65 -19.84 21.83
CA ALA A 227 3.95 -21.26 21.68
C ALA A 227 3.23 -21.91 20.49
N LEU A 228 2.13 -21.35 19.98
CA LEU A 228 1.35 -21.94 18.87
C LEU A 228 2.16 -22.08 17.57
N TRP A 229 3.16 -21.21 17.35
CA TRP A 229 4.01 -21.25 16.16
C TRP A 229 5.10 -22.32 16.20
N THR A 230 5.43 -22.84 17.39
CA THR A 230 6.54 -23.81 17.56
C THR A 230 6.39 -24.99 16.60
N THR A 231 5.23 -25.66 16.60
CA THR A 231 4.96 -26.84 15.79
C THR A 231 5.04 -26.62 14.27
N LEU A 232 4.95 -25.37 13.80
CA LEU A 232 5.00 -25.03 12.37
C LEU A 232 6.40 -24.63 11.89
N PHE A 233 7.19 -23.97 12.76
CA PHE A 233 8.41 -23.29 12.34
C PHE A 233 9.69 -23.78 13.03
N THR A 234 9.63 -24.72 13.97
CA THR A 234 10.85 -25.28 14.59
C THR A 234 11.38 -26.54 13.89
N ASP A 235 10.56 -27.20 13.08
CA ASP A 235 10.97 -28.39 12.32
C ASP A 235 11.77 -28.02 11.05
N ASN A 236 12.61 -28.95 10.58
CA ASN A 236 13.41 -28.74 9.37
C ASN A 236 12.51 -28.54 8.12
N PRO A 237 12.72 -27.47 7.32
CA PRO A 237 11.92 -27.16 6.13
C PRO A 237 11.81 -28.33 5.14
N GLU A 238 12.86 -29.14 4.97
CA GLU A 238 12.84 -30.27 4.04
C GLU A 238 11.94 -31.41 4.51
N ASN A 239 11.84 -31.61 5.83
CA ASN A 239 10.96 -32.61 6.42
C ASN A 239 9.50 -32.13 6.38
N GLU A 240 9.29 -30.84 6.62
CA GLU A 240 7.98 -30.20 6.52
C GLU A 240 7.38 -30.32 5.10
N MET A 241 8.19 -30.16 4.06
CA MET A 241 7.75 -30.30 2.66
C MET A 241 7.42 -31.74 2.25
N LYS A 242 7.92 -32.76 2.94
CA LYS A 242 7.72 -34.19 2.61
C LYS A 242 6.51 -34.82 3.31
N LYS A 243 5.92 -34.14 4.29
CA LYS A 243 4.91 -34.69 5.22
C LYS A 243 3.48 -34.78 4.67
N THR A 244 3.15 -34.22 3.49
CA THR A 244 1.75 -34.12 2.99
C THR A 244 1.64 -34.13 1.47
N ASP A 245 0.58 -34.76 0.94
CA ASP A 245 0.26 -34.84 -0.49
C ASP A 245 -0.23 -33.49 -1.09
N ASP A 246 -0.77 -32.57 -0.27
CA ASP A 246 -1.22 -31.23 -0.72
C ASP A 246 -0.34 -30.09 -0.17
N LEU A 247 0.65 -29.71 -0.98
CA LEU A 247 1.58 -28.62 -0.65
C LEU A 247 0.92 -27.24 -0.67
N MET A 248 -0.09 -27.01 -1.51
CA MET A 248 -0.70 -25.69 -1.69
C MET A 248 -1.45 -25.25 -0.43
N SER A 249 -2.34 -26.11 0.09
CA SER A 249 -3.09 -25.81 1.31
C SER A 249 -2.16 -25.60 2.51
N ARG A 250 -1.05 -26.34 2.57
CA ARG A 250 -0.05 -26.15 3.64
C ARG A 250 0.63 -24.79 3.58
N ILE A 251 0.96 -24.30 2.37
CA ILE A 251 1.53 -22.96 2.20
C ILE A 251 0.53 -21.89 2.66
N TYR A 252 -0.77 -22.06 2.40
CA TYR A 252 -1.79 -21.15 2.91
C TYR A 252 -1.88 -21.17 4.45
N VAL A 253 -1.74 -22.32 5.09
CA VAL A 253 -1.64 -22.41 6.57
C VAL A 253 -0.41 -21.68 7.09
N TRP A 254 0.78 -21.89 6.52
CA TRP A 254 1.99 -21.15 6.92
C TRP A 254 1.84 -19.64 6.72
N SER A 255 1.21 -19.26 5.60
CA SER A 255 0.90 -17.87 5.29
C SER A 255 -0.09 -17.27 6.29
N ALA A 256 -1.12 -18.01 6.73
CA ALA A 256 -2.05 -17.57 7.77
C ALA A 256 -1.34 -17.42 9.13
N ALA A 257 -0.46 -18.36 9.47
CA ALA A 257 0.34 -18.30 10.70
C ALA A 257 1.26 -17.06 10.72
N VAL A 258 1.93 -16.73 9.62
CA VAL A 258 2.75 -15.51 9.52
C VAL A 258 1.90 -14.24 9.55
N HIS A 259 0.68 -14.28 9.01
CA HIS A 259 -0.26 -13.16 9.17
C HIS A 259 -0.59 -12.91 10.65
N ALA A 260 -0.89 -13.99 11.39
CA ALA A 260 -1.14 -13.91 12.83
C ALA A 260 0.10 -13.43 13.59
N LEU A 261 1.30 -13.83 13.15
CA LEU A 261 2.56 -13.37 13.72
C LEU A 261 2.77 -11.86 13.49
N THR A 262 2.33 -11.33 12.36
CA THR A 262 2.31 -9.88 12.10
C THR A 262 1.41 -9.16 13.11
N ALA A 263 0.22 -9.70 13.38
CA ALA A 263 -0.68 -9.14 14.40
C ALA A 263 -0.06 -9.21 15.80
N PHE A 264 0.62 -10.33 16.14
CA PHE A 264 1.37 -10.46 17.39
C PHE A 264 2.47 -9.41 17.53
N ILE A 265 3.29 -9.21 16.49
CA ILE A 265 4.36 -8.20 16.46
C ILE A 265 3.77 -6.82 16.73
N LYS A 266 2.71 -6.43 16.02
CA LYS A 266 2.06 -5.12 16.19
C LYS A 266 1.44 -4.93 17.59
N CYS A 267 0.96 -6.02 18.21
CA CYS A 267 0.33 -6.00 19.53
C CYS A 267 1.38 -5.92 20.67
N PHE A 268 2.43 -6.75 20.62
CA PHE A 268 3.35 -6.96 21.74
C PHE A 268 4.79 -6.45 21.53
N ILE A 269 5.23 -6.27 20.29
CA ILE A 269 6.61 -5.87 19.94
C ILE A 269 6.58 -4.41 19.43
N SER A 270 6.30 -3.48 20.35
CA SER A 270 6.32 -2.04 20.09
C SER A 270 7.59 -1.40 20.69
N PRO A 271 8.15 -0.34 20.06
CA PRO A 271 9.47 0.22 20.42
C PRO A 271 9.58 0.75 21.86
N ASN A 272 8.45 0.95 22.56
CA ASN A 272 8.41 1.52 23.90
C ASN A 272 8.36 0.49 25.05
N LEU A 273 8.49 -0.82 24.78
CA LEU A 273 8.34 -1.87 25.78
C LEU A 273 9.68 -2.44 26.28
N VAL A 274 9.92 -2.31 27.58
CA VAL A 274 11.07 -2.89 28.32
C VAL A 274 11.15 -4.43 28.16
N ASN A 275 10.01 -5.10 27.96
CA ASN A 275 9.91 -6.56 27.77
C ASN A 275 9.94 -7.02 26.30
N GLY A 276 10.05 -6.09 25.33
CA GLY A 276 10.05 -6.44 23.90
C GLY A 276 11.14 -7.45 23.52
N GLY A 277 12.28 -7.42 24.22
CA GLY A 277 13.41 -8.33 23.96
C GLY A 277 13.12 -9.81 24.21
N VAL A 278 12.29 -10.16 25.23
CA VAL A 278 12.01 -11.58 25.56
C VAL A 278 11.11 -12.22 24.52
N LEU A 279 10.12 -11.49 24.03
CA LEU A 279 9.18 -11.95 22.99
C LEU A 279 9.79 -11.86 21.59
N LEU A 280 10.74 -10.96 21.37
CA LEU A 280 11.38 -10.76 20.07
C LEU A 280 12.15 -12.00 19.60
N GLN A 281 12.91 -12.66 20.48
CA GLN A 281 13.79 -13.75 20.07
C GLN A 281 13.02 -14.95 19.46
N PRO A 282 11.94 -15.48 20.07
CA PRO A 282 11.13 -16.51 19.43
C PRO A 282 10.50 -16.06 18.10
N VAL A 283 10.04 -14.81 18.01
CA VAL A 283 9.48 -14.26 16.78
C VAL A 283 10.51 -14.26 15.65
N LEU A 284 11.75 -13.83 15.93
CA LEU A 284 12.84 -13.88 14.95
C LEU A 284 13.14 -15.30 14.49
N VAL A 285 13.11 -16.29 15.39
CA VAL A 285 13.27 -17.71 15.03
C VAL A 285 12.17 -18.17 14.07
N TYR A 286 10.91 -17.83 14.33
CA TYR A 286 9.79 -18.21 13.45
C TYR A 286 9.87 -17.53 12.08
N LEU A 287 10.25 -16.25 12.03
CA LEU A 287 10.42 -15.53 10.78
C LEU A 287 11.62 -16.03 9.96
N SER A 288 12.74 -16.35 10.60
CA SER A 288 13.92 -16.91 9.93
C SER A 288 13.60 -18.30 9.34
N SER A 289 12.83 -19.11 10.07
CA SER A 289 12.30 -20.38 9.57
C SER A 289 11.37 -20.20 8.36
N ALA A 290 10.45 -19.22 8.40
CA ALA A 290 9.60 -18.89 7.26
C ALA A 290 10.42 -18.50 6.01
N LEU A 291 11.49 -17.70 6.16
CA LEU A 291 12.40 -17.38 5.06
C LEU A 291 13.13 -18.61 4.51
N SER A 292 13.55 -19.52 5.38
CA SER A 292 14.18 -20.78 4.98
C SER A 292 13.23 -21.65 4.14
N ILE A 293 11.96 -21.76 4.57
CA ILE A 293 10.90 -22.46 3.82
C ILE A 293 10.66 -21.79 2.46
N ILE A 294 10.56 -20.46 2.41
CA ILE A 294 10.41 -19.70 1.15
C ILE A 294 11.57 -19.98 0.20
N SER A 295 12.80 -19.98 0.72
CA SER A 295 14.00 -20.23 -0.06
C SER A 295 14.00 -21.65 -0.64
N ALA A 296 13.62 -22.65 0.15
CA ALA A 296 13.48 -24.04 -0.30
C ALA A 296 12.36 -24.24 -1.33
N LEU A 297 11.23 -23.54 -1.18
CA LEU A 297 10.12 -23.56 -2.14
C LEU A 297 10.51 -22.96 -3.49
N ARG A 298 11.21 -21.81 -3.48
CA ARG A 298 11.66 -21.15 -4.69
C ARG A 298 12.74 -21.96 -5.43
N ALA A 299 13.63 -22.64 -4.70
CA ALA A 299 14.67 -23.48 -5.31
C ALA A 299 14.11 -24.71 -6.08
N LYS A 300 12.90 -25.19 -5.74
CA LYS A 300 12.28 -26.34 -6.42
C LYS A 300 11.43 -25.98 -7.64
N GLU A 301 11.20 -24.68 -7.91
CA GLU A 301 10.42 -24.16 -9.05
C GLU A 301 9.13 -24.94 -9.35
N VAL A 302 8.25 -25.09 -8.36
CA VAL A 302 6.98 -25.83 -8.52
C VAL A 302 5.89 -24.88 -9.03
N PRO A 303 5.51 -24.89 -10.33
CA PRO A 303 4.72 -23.79 -10.91
C PRO A 303 3.29 -23.71 -10.36
N HIS A 304 2.69 -24.84 -10.01
CA HIS A 304 1.30 -24.90 -9.55
C HIS A 304 1.08 -24.24 -8.19
N VAL A 305 2.11 -24.09 -7.35
CA VAL A 305 2.00 -23.43 -6.03
C VAL A 305 2.44 -21.97 -6.05
N LYS A 306 2.85 -21.42 -7.19
CA LYS A 306 3.42 -20.06 -7.29
C LYS A 306 2.55 -18.99 -6.61
N PRO A 307 1.22 -18.91 -6.83
CA PRO A 307 0.40 -17.90 -6.14
C PRO A 307 0.43 -18.04 -4.61
N ALA A 308 0.38 -19.26 -4.09
CA ALA A 308 0.44 -19.51 -2.65
C ALA A 308 1.81 -19.12 -2.07
N VAL A 309 2.89 -19.43 -2.78
CA VAL A 309 4.26 -19.02 -2.40
C VAL A 309 4.38 -17.50 -2.41
N ASP A 310 3.84 -16.82 -3.42
CA ASP A 310 3.91 -15.36 -3.52
C ASP A 310 3.12 -14.68 -2.38
N VAL A 311 1.94 -15.19 -2.01
CA VAL A 311 1.21 -14.73 -0.82
C VAL A 311 2.02 -14.98 0.46
N PHE A 312 2.68 -16.13 0.58
CA PHE A 312 3.53 -16.44 1.73
C PHE A 312 4.74 -15.50 1.83
N VAL A 313 5.35 -15.15 0.70
CA VAL A 313 6.40 -14.12 0.63
C VAL A 313 5.84 -12.78 1.07
N ILE A 314 4.74 -12.30 0.48
CA ILE A 314 4.11 -11.02 0.82
C ILE A 314 3.92 -10.89 2.33
N ARG A 315 3.29 -11.90 2.97
CA ARG A 315 3.00 -11.85 4.41
C ARG A 315 4.26 -11.92 5.26
N THR A 316 5.27 -12.67 4.83
CA THR A 316 6.56 -12.73 5.53
C THR A 316 7.28 -11.39 5.47
N LEU A 317 7.30 -10.72 4.32
CA LEU A 317 7.89 -9.39 4.19
C LEU A 317 7.16 -8.35 5.07
N ILE A 318 5.82 -8.37 5.09
CA ILE A 318 5.02 -7.49 5.96
C ILE A 318 5.30 -7.76 7.44
N ALA A 319 5.49 -9.02 7.84
CA ALA A 319 5.83 -9.38 9.21
C ALA A 319 7.18 -8.79 9.63
N TYR A 320 8.22 -8.92 8.80
CA TYR A 320 9.52 -8.29 9.08
C TYR A 320 9.43 -6.77 9.12
N GLN A 321 8.71 -6.15 8.19
CA GLN A 321 8.51 -4.70 8.17
C GLN A 321 7.76 -4.18 9.40
N SER A 322 6.99 -5.04 10.07
CA SER A 322 6.27 -4.69 11.30
C SER A 322 7.18 -4.68 12.53
N LEU A 323 8.41 -5.22 12.44
CA LEU A 323 9.39 -5.13 13.51
C LEU A 323 9.91 -3.69 13.64
N PRO A 324 10.10 -3.18 14.87
CA PRO A 324 10.43 -1.77 15.09
C PRO A 324 11.85 -1.40 14.65
N ASP A 325 12.80 -2.34 14.74
CA ASP A 325 14.21 -2.10 14.46
C ASP A 325 14.74 -3.05 13.38
N PRO A 326 15.12 -2.54 12.18
CA PRO A 326 15.68 -3.36 11.11
C PRO A 326 17.05 -3.96 11.43
N PHE A 327 17.75 -3.43 12.45
CA PHE A 327 19.04 -3.97 12.89
C PHE A 327 18.89 -5.24 13.74
N SER A 328 17.71 -5.50 14.30
CA SER A 328 17.44 -6.65 15.17
C SER A 328 17.51 -8.02 14.46
N TYR A 329 17.25 -8.06 13.15
CA TYR A 329 17.26 -9.28 12.32
C TYR A 329 18.38 -9.27 11.27
N LYS A 330 19.53 -8.66 11.59
CA LYS A 330 20.69 -8.57 10.69
C LYS A 330 21.18 -9.93 10.19
N SER A 331 21.01 -11.01 10.96
CA SER A 331 21.34 -12.38 10.54
C SER A 331 20.57 -12.82 9.30
N ASP A 332 19.34 -12.35 9.11
CA ASP A 332 18.47 -12.73 8.00
C ASP A 332 18.62 -11.80 6.78
N HIS A 333 19.33 -10.67 6.93
CA HIS A 333 19.54 -9.70 5.84
C HIS A 333 20.06 -10.36 4.54
N PRO A 334 21.02 -11.31 4.53
CA PRO A 334 21.46 -11.93 3.29
C PRO A 334 20.35 -12.62 2.50
N GLN A 335 19.48 -13.38 3.17
CA GLN A 335 18.35 -14.07 2.54
C GLN A 335 17.29 -13.08 2.06
N ILE A 336 17.01 -12.06 2.89
CA ILE A 336 16.08 -10.99 2.55
C ILE A 336 16.57 -10.20 1.32
N ILE A 337 17.86 -9.86 1.26
CA ILE A 337 18.48 -9.16 0.14
C ILE A 337 18.36 -10.00 -1.13
N GLN A 338 18.66 -11.30 -1.05
CA GLN A 338 18.51 -12.19 -2.20
C GLN A 338 17.08 -12.18 -2.74
N LEU A 339 16.09 -12.25 -1.86
CA LEU A 339 14.68 -12.21 -2.21
C LEU A 339 14.30 -10.85 -2.81
N CYS A 340 14.58 -9.74 -2.12
CA CYS A 340 14.14 -8.40 -2.50
C CYS A 340 14.88 -7.83 -3.73
N THR A 341 15.98 -8.46 -4.16
CA THR A 341 16.70 -8.06 -5.39
C THR A 341 16.24 -8.79 -6.65
N PHE A 342 15.32 -9.76 -6.54
CA PHE A 342 14.78 -10.45 -7.73
C PHE A 342 14.13 -9.52 -8.77
N PRO A 343 13.37 -8.46 -8.43
CA PRO A 343 12.83 -7.54 -9.42
C PRO A 343 13.89 -6.84 -10.28
N PHE A 344 15.15 -6.77 -9.80
CA PHE A 344 16.28 -6.21 -10.53
C PHE A 344 17.06 -7.28 -11.30
N ARG A 345 17.26 -8.47 -10.71
CA ARG A 345 18.03 -9.58 -11.30
C ARG A 345 17.27 -10.31 -12.40
N TYR A 346 15.97 -10.45 -12.24
CA TYR A 346 15.07 -11.18 -13.14
C TYR A 346 13.92 -10.28 -13.60
N ALA A 347 14.25 -9.06 -14.04
CA ALA A 347 13.27 -8.01 -14.33
C ALA A 347 12.17 -8.40 -15.34
N SER A 348 12.41 -9.39 -16.21
CA SER A 348 11.39 -9.93 -17.14
C SER A 348 10.27 -10.70 -16.46
N GLU A 349 10.47 -11.21 -15.25
CA GLU A 349 9.51 -12.06 -14.51
C GLU A 349 8.60 -11.28 -13.56
N TYR A 350 8.91 -9.99 -13.32
CA TYR A 350 8.23 -9.17 -12.33
C TYR A 350 7.52 -7.99 -12.98
N GLU A 351 6.33 -7.68 -12.47
CA GLU A 351 5.52 -6.55 -12.93
C GLU A 351 6.08 -5.18 -12.50
N GLU A 352 5.50 -4.13 -13.07
CA GLU A 352 5.71 -2.75 -12.64
C GLU A 352 5.03 -2.49 -11.28
N SER A 353 5.78 -1.88 -10.35
CA SER A 353 5.27 -1.45 -9.06
C SER A 353 4.34 -0.23 -9.15
N SER A 354 3.29 -0.22 -8.34
CA SER A 354 2.38 0.92 -8.15
C SER A 354 2.81 1.90 -7.05
N CYS A 355 3.85 1.56 -6.28
CA CYS A 355 4.23 2.28 -5.05
C CYS A 355 4.69 3.73 -5.27
N LEU A 356 5.06 4.15 -6.49
CA LEU A 356 5.44 5.55 -6.73
C LEU A 356 4.33 6.54 -6.37
N ARG A 357 3.05 6.16 -6.48
CA ARG A 357 1.93 7.02 -6.05
C ARG A 357 1.96 7.32 -4.56
N LEU A 358 2.37 6.33 -3.75
CA LEU A 358 2.51 6.46 -2.30
C LEU A 358 3.81 7.16 -1.92
N LEU A 359 4.90 6.88 -2.65
CA LEU A 359 6.23 7.35 -2.30
C LEU A 359 6.50 8.79 -2.74
N LEU A 360 5.95 9.28 -3.85
CA LEU A 360 6.26 10.63 -4.35
C LEU A 360 5.62 11.74 -3.52
N ASP A 361 6.26 12.92 -3.48
CA ASP A 361 5.69 14.08 -2.79
C ASP A 361 4.36 14.51 -3.44
N LYS A 362 3.28 14.50 -2.64
CA LYS A 362 1.92 14.82 -3.09
C LYS A 362 1.79 16.26 -3.61
N ARG A 363 2.65 17.20 -3.17
CA ARG A 363 2.66 18.59 -3.66
C ARG A 363 3.02 18.69 -5.14
N ASP A 364 3.77 17.71 -5.64
CA ASP A 364 4.20 17.63 -7.04
C ASP A 364 3.20 16.87 -7.92
N ALA A 365 2.04 16.45 -7.40
CA ALA A 365 1.07 15.61 -8.10
C ALA A 365 0.58 16.20 -9.44
N TRP A 366 0.58 17.52 -9.56
CA TRP A 366 0.25 18.24 -10.80
C TRP A 366 1.05 17.77 -12.00
N LEU A 367 2.33 17.45 -11.83
CA LEU A 367 3.20 17.00 -12.93
C LEU A 367 2.74 15.65 -13.51
N GLY A 368 1.74 15.01 -12.90
CA GLY A 368 1.17 13.74 -13.30
C GLY A 368 1.95 12.55 -12.77
N PRO A 369 1.55 11.32 -13.16
CA PRO A 369 0.40 11.03 -14.02
C PRO A 369 -0.94 11.05 -13.26
N TRP A 370 -0.92 11.08 -11.92
CA TRP A 370 -2.14 11.00 -11.11
C TRP A 370 -2.78 12.37 -10.94
N ILE A 371 -3.70 12.70 -11.85
CA ILE A 371 -4.56 13.87 -11.75
C ILE A 371 -5.63 13.58 -10.68
N PRO A 372 -5.72 14.42 -9.62
CA PRO A 372 -6.71 14.24 -8.57
C PRO A 372 -8.15 14.13 -9.10
N GLY A 373 -8.92 13.25 -8.50
CA GLY A 373 -10.37 13.05 -8.62
C GLY A 373 -11.15 14.28 -8.19
N ARG A 374 -12.46 14.28 -8.45
CA ARG A 374 -13.37 15.21 -7.77
C ARG A 374 -13.39 14.94 -6.27
N ASP A 375 -13.24 13.68 -5.90
CA ASP A 375 -13.20 13.17 -4.54
C ASP A 375 -12.15 12.05 -4.40
N TRP A 376 -11.88 11.68 -3.15
CA TRP A 376 -10.89 10.66 -2.79
C TRP A 376 -11.25 9.26 -3.31
N PHE A 377 -12.53 8.96 -3.53
CA PHE A 377 -13.01 7.65 -3.96
C PHE A 377 -12.87 7.49 -5.49
N GLU A 378 -13.09 8.55 -6.26
CA GLU A 378 -12.73 8.63 -7.68
C GLU A 378 -11.20 8.54 -7.85
N ASP A 379 -10.44 9.13 -6.93
CA ASP A 379 -8.98 9.02 -6.90
C ASP A 379 -8.49 7.57 -6.72
N GLU A 380 -9.15 6.80 -5.85
CA GLU A 380 -8.88 5.38 -5.67
C GLU A 380 -9.29 4.57 -6.91
N LEU A 381 -10.44 4.88 -7.52
CA LEU A 381 -10.89 4.20 -8.74
C LEU A 381 -9.89 4.41 -9.89
N ARG A 382 -9.36 5.63 -10.06
CA ARG A 382 -8.32 5.93 -11.05
C ARG A 382 -6.98 5.26 -10.74
N ALA A 383 -6.73 4.89 -9.48
CA ALA A 383 -5.56 4.14 -9.05
C ALA A 383 -5.76 2.62 -9.08
N PHE A 384 -6.99 2.15 -9.31
CA PHE A 384 -7.33 0.75 -9.13
C PHE A 384 -6.55 -0.12 -10.11
N GLN A 385 -5.83 -1.11 -9.58
CA GLN A 385 -5.02 -2.06 -10.35
C GLN A 385 -5.35 -3.49 -9.95
N GLY A 386 -6.60 -3.70 -9.51
CA GLY A 386 -7.09 -4.97 -9.01
C GLY A 386 -7.23 -6.01 -10.11
N GLY A 387 -7.27 -7.27 -9.69
CA GLY A 387 -7.48 -8.41 -10.57
C GLY A 387 -8.06 -9.60 -9.82
N LYS A 388 -8.39 -10.66 -10.57
CA LYS A 388 -9.07 -11.87 -10.07
C LYS A 388 -8.33 -12.54 -8.92
N ASP A 389 -7.01 -12.45 -8.95
CA ASP A 389 -6.08 -13.08 -8.00
C ASP A 389 -5.71 -12.18 -6.83
N GLY A 390 -6.26 -10.97 -6.69
CA GLY A 390 -5.85 -10.06 -5.61
C GLY A 390 -6.07 -10.61 -4.20
N LEU A 391 -5.34 -10.06 -3.24
CA LEU A 391 -5.48 -10.47 -1.83
C LEU A 391 -6.91 -10.23 -1.33
N MET A 392 -7.41 -11.18 -0.56
CA MET A 392 -8.73 -11.06 0.06
C MET A 392 -8.75 -9.91 1.08
N PRO A 393 -9.85 -9.14 1.18
CA PRO A 393 -9.99 -8.09 2.18
C PRO A 393 -9.78 -8.62 3.61
N CYS A 394 -9.08 -7.84 4.43
CA CYS A 394 -8.84 -8.15 5.83
C CYS A 394 -9.97 -7.58 6.70
N VAL A 395 -10.69 -8.43 7.43
CA VAL A 395 -11.89 -8.01 8.20
C VAL A 395 -11.58 -7.30 9.52
N TRP A 396 -10.30 -7.16 9.88
CA TRP A 396 -9.83 -6.44 11.08
C TRP A 396 -8.91 -5.27 10.74
N GLU A 397 -8.82 -4.86 9.48
CA GLU A 397 -8.16 -3.60 9.13
C GLU A 397 -8.98 -2.40 9.61
N ASN A 398 -8.30 -1.36 10.11
CA ASN A 398 -8.96 -0.15 10.57
C ASN A 398 -9.66 0.62 9.45
N GLU A 399 -9.04 0.66 8.27
CA GLU A 399 -9.59 1.25 7.06
C GLU A 399 -9.66 0.16 6.00
N ILE A 400 -10.89 -0.25 5.67
CA ILE A 400 -11.11 -1.25 4.62
C ILE A 400 -10.98 -0.54 3.26
N SER A 401 -10.07 -1.02 2.40
CA SER A 401 -9.92 -0.55 1.00
C SER A 401 -11.28 -0.38 0.34
N SER A 402 -11.54 0.75 -0.33
CA SER A 402 -12.87 1.05 -0.85
C SER A 402 -13.36 0.05 -1.90
N PHE A 403 -12.42 -0.52 -2.66
CA PHE A 403 -12.67 -1.56 -3.64
C PHE A 403 -12.08 -2.90 -3.16
N PRO A 404 -12.79 -4.03 -3.39
CA PRO A 404 -12.25 -5.35 -3.08
C PRO A 404 -11.08 -5.68 -4.01
N GLN A 405 -10.06 -6.38 -3.50
CA GLN A 405 -8.89 -6.83 -4.25
C GLN A 405 -8.22 -5.68 -5.06
N PRO A 406 -7.74 -4.61 -4.40
CA PRO A 406 -7.26 -3.38 -5.07
C PRO A 406 -6.01 -3.58 -5.95
N GLU A 407 -5.26 -4.66 -5.74
CA GLU A 407 -4.07 -5.05 -6.50
C GLU A 407 -4.02 -6.58 -6.69
N THR A 408 -3.35 -7.05 -7.75
CA THR A 408 -3.06 -8.48 -7.99
C THR A 408 -1.99 -9.01 -7.02
N ILE A 409 -1.87 -10.34 -6.87
CA ILE A 409 -0.80 -10.94 -6.04
C ILE A 409 0.57 -10.56 -6.59
N SER A 410 0.76 -10.69 -7.91
CA SER A 410 2.02 -10.36 -8.60
C SER A 410 2.48 -8.93 -8.31
N LYS A 411 1.56 -7.97 -8.36
CA LYS A 411 1.87 -6.56 -8.10
C LYS A 411 2.13 -6.29 -6.63
N THR A 412 1.30 -6.84 -5.74
CA THR A 412 1.51 -6.74 -4.28
C THR A 412 2.86 -7.31 -3.89
N LEU A 413 3.27 -8.43 -4.50
CA LEU A 413 4.59 -9.05 -4.27
C LEU A 413 5.72 -8.08 -4.61
N VAL A 414 5.72 -7.51 -5.83
CA VAL A 414 6.75 -6.54 -6.25
C VAL A 414 6.77 -5.34 -5.32
N ASN A 415 5.60 -4.81 -4.98
CA ASN A 415 5.46 -3.68 -4.05
C ASN A 415 6.12 -3.98 -2.70
N GLN A 416 5.80 -5.11 -2.07
CA GLN A 416 6.39 -5.49 -0.79
C GLN A 416 7.90 -5.74 -0.88
N MET A 417 8.37 -6.37 -1.96
CA MET A 417 9.81 -6.61 -2.19
C MET A 417 10.60 -5.30 -2.30
N LEU A 418 10.07 -4.32 -3.04
CA LEU A 418 10.77 -3.05 -3.27
C LEU A 418 10.69 -2.10 -2.06
N LEU A 419 9.54 -2.06 -1.37
CA LEU A 419 9.41 -1.30 -0.13
C LEU A 419 10.35 -1.87 0.94
N PHE A 420 10.39 -3.20 1.09
CA PHE A 420 11.30 -3.82 2.05
C PHE A 420 12.77 -3.73 1.64
N PHE A 421 13.07 -3.82 0.34
CA PHE A 421 14.39 -3.50 -0.19
C PHE A 421 14.87 -2.13 0.32
N GLY A 422 14.00 -1.11 0.29
CA GLY A 422 14.33 0.23 0.78
C GLY A 422 14.77 0.22 2.25
N THR A 423 14.00 -0.42 3.14
CA THR A 423 14.35 -0.56 4.56
C THR A 423 15.70 -1.24 4.76
N ILE A 424 15.95 -2.33 4.03
CA ILE A 424 17.18 -3.11 4.14
C ILE A 424 18.38 -2.37 3.55
N PHE A 425 18.20 -1.67 2.43
CA PHE A 425 19.21 -0.81 1.83
C PHE A 425 19.69 0.24 2.83
N ALA A 426 18.76 0.88 3.54
CA ALA A 426 19.06 1.90 4.54
C ALA A 426 19.77 1.34 5.79
N SER A 427 19.59 0.05 6.10
CA SER A 427 20.26 -0.62 7.22
C SER A 427 21.64 -1.19 6.88
N GLN A 428 22.04 -1.27 5.61
CA GLN A 428 23.35 -1.81 5.21
C GLN A 428 24.51 -0.88 5.52
N ASP A 429 25.72 -1.42 5.64
CA ASP A 429 26.94 -0.63 5.63
C ASP A 429 27.26 -0.09 4.22
N SER A 430 28.31 0.71 4.11
CA SER A 430 28.68 1.34 2.82
C SER A 430 28.96 0.31 1.73
N ALA A 431 29.60 -0.82 2.07
CA ALA A 431 29.89 -1.89 1.13
C ALA A 431 28.61 -2.59 0.64
N GLY A 432 27.68 -2.89 1.54
CA GLY A 432 26.37 -3.43 1.20
C GLY A 432 25.57 -2.49 0.30
N MET A 433 25.50 -1.20 0.64
CA MET A 433 24.82 -0.19 -0.20
C MET A 433 25.39 -0.13 -1.62
N LEU A 434 26.72 -0.11 -1.76
CA LEU A 434 27.39 -0.11 -3.07
C LEU A 434 27.08 -1.39 -3.87
N SER A 435 27.09 -2.55 -3.22
CA SER A 435 26.73 -3.82 -3.86
C SER A 435 25.30 -3.80 -4.41
N LEU A 436 24.34 -3.30 -3.61
CA LEU A 436 22.94 -3.20 -4.01
C LEU A 436 22.73 -2.20 -5.16
N LEU A 437 23.40 -1.04 -5.11
CA LEU A 437 23.39 -0.08 -6.22
C LEU A 437 24.00 -0.68 -7.50
N GLY A 438 25.06 -1.48 -7.37
CA GLY A 438 25.68 -2.18 -8.51
C GLY A 438 24.73 -3.15 -9.21
N ILE A 439 23.87 -3.86 -8.46
CA ILE A 439 22.83 -4.73 -9.04
C ILE A 439 21.84 -3.91 -9.88
N MET A 440 21.42 -2.75 -9.38
CA MET A 440 20.50 -1.87 -10.12
C MET A 440 21.16 -1.27 -11.36
N GLU A 441 22.42 -0.86 -11.27
CA GLU A 441 23.18 -0.34 -12.40
C GLU A 441 23.32 -1.40 -13.51
N GLN A 442 23.55 -2.67 -13.13
CA GLN A 442 23.59 -3.78 -14.07
C GLN A 442 22.22 -4.03 -14.73
N CYS A 443 21.13 -4.00 -13.95
CA CYS A 443 19.76 -4.07 -14.47
C CYS A 443 19.50 -2.96 -15.51
N LEU A 444 19.94 -1.73 -15.19
CA LEU A 444 19.83 -0.58 -16.08
C LEU A 444 20.62 -0.78 -17.38
N LYS A 445 21.80 -1.42 -17.34
CA LYS A 445 22.59 -1.70 -18.55
C LYS A 445 21.96 -2.79 -19.43
N ALA A 446 21.35 -3.81 -18.83
CA ALA A 446 20.78 -4.97 -19.55
C ALA A 446 19.48 -4.67 -20.32
N GLY A 447 18.65 -3.72 -19.85
CA GLY A 447 17.28 -3.52 -20.34
C GLY A 447 17.07 -2.62 -21.56
N LYS A 448 18.12 -2.08 -22.21
CA LYS A 448 18.01 -0.97 -23.20
C LYS A 448 17.12 -1.21 -24.44
N LYS A 449 16.65 -2.45 -24.68
CA LYS A 449 15.76 -2.80 -25.82
C LYS A 449 14.68 -3.82 -25.45
N GLN A 450 14.34 -3.92 -24.17
CA GLN A 450 13.47 -4.97 -23.66
C GLN A 450 12.08 -4.43 -23.30
N ASN A 451 11.04 -5.22 -23.50
CA ASN A 451 9.66 -4.81 -23.21
C ASN A 451 9.41 -4.54 -21.72
N TRP A 452 10.17 -5.20 -20.84
CA TRP A 452 10.14 -5.02 -19.39
C TRP A 452 10.91 -3.78 -18.91
N ARG A 453 11.52 -3.00 -19.81
CA ARG A 453 12.35 -1.84 -19.46
C ARG A 453 11.59 -0.84 -18.61
N LYS A 454 10.41 -0.39 -19.04
CA LYS A 454 9.61 0.61 -18.32
C LYS A 454 9.29 0.15 -16.88
N ALA A 455 8.86 -1.10 -16.72
CA ALA A 455 8.63 -1.71 -15.42
C ALA A 455 9.90 -1.71 -14.55
N SER A 456 11.05 -2.11 -15.11
CA SER A 456 12.32 -2.14 -14.37
C SER A 456 12.78 -0.76 -13.90
N LEU A 457 12.57 0.29 -14.70
CA LEU A 457 12.89 1.66 -14.32
C LEU A 457 12.02 2.13 -13.15
N THR A 458 10.72 1.88 -13.21
CA THR A 458 9.80 2.15 -12.11
C THR A 458 10.22 1.40 -10.85
N ASN A 459 10.59 0.12 -10.97
CA ASN A 459 11.01 -0.69 -9.82
C ASN A 459 12.32 -0.18 -9.19
N ILE A 460 13.31 0.25 -10.00
CA ILE A 460 14.54 0.90 -9.51
C ILE A 460 14.20 2.20 -8.76
N CYS A 461 13.34 3.03 -9.35
CA CYS A 461 12.88 4.28 -8.73
C CYS A 461 12.19 4.01 -7.37
N VAL A 462 11.29 3.03 -7.30
CA VAL A 462 10.60 2.65 -6.05
C VAL A 462 11.59 2.18 -4.99
N GLY A 463 12.48 1.24 -5.34
CA GLY A 463 13.42 0.66 -4.39
C GLY A 463 14.38 1.71 -3.80
N LEU A 464 14.94 2.58 -4.64
CA LEU A 464 15.85 3.63 -4.17
C LEU A 464 15.13 4.75 -3.44
N LEU A 465 13.97 5.20 -3.91
CA LEU A 465 13.20 6.25 -3.24
C LEU A 465 12.71 5.78 -1.87
N ALA A 466 12.24 4.53 -1.76
CA ALA A 466 11.91 3.90 -0.48
C ALA A 466 13.15 3.84 0.44
N GLY A 467 14.31 3.45 -0.09
CA GLY A 467 15.55 3.40 0.67
C GLY A 467 16.04 4.76 1.15
N PHE A 468 15.93 5.79 0.32
CA PHE A 468 16.27 7.15 0.69
C PHE A 468 15.32 7.70 1.75
N LYS A 469 14.01 7.42 1.65
CA LYS A 469 13.07 7.82 2.72
C LYS A 469 13.34 7.08 4.03
N ALA A 470 13.68 5.79 3.97
CA ALA A 470 14.08 5.02 5.15
C ALA A 470 15.39 5.55 5.78
N LEU A 471 16.36 5.97 4.96
CA LEU A 471 17.61 6.58 5.43
C LEU A 471 17.37 7.85 6.24
N LEU A 472 16.38 8.68 5.91
CA LEU A 472 16.03 9.87 6.70
C LEU A 472 15.64 9.52 8.14
N SER A 473 15.02 8.35 8.33
CA SER A 473 14.60 7.86 9.65
C SER A 473 15.74 7.20 10.42
N PHE A 474 16.65 6.51 9.73
CA PHE A 474 17.69 5.70 10.38
C PHE A 474 19.03 6.40 10.54
N ARG A 475 19.36 7.38 9.68
CA ARG A 475 20.69 8.00 9.64
C ARG A 475 20.60 9.52 9.50
N LEU A 476 21.26 10.20 10.44
CA LEU A 476 21.49 11.65 10.40
C LEU A 476 22.82 12.03 9.73
N GLN A 477 23.65 11.04 9.35
CA GLN A 477 24.99 11.26 8.80
C GLN A 477 25.00 11.27 7.27
N THR A 478 25.94 12.01 6.70
CA THR A 478 26.16 12.09 5.25
C THR A 478 26.62 10.75 4.68
N LEU A 479 26.19 10.42 3.47
CA LEU A 479 26.65 9.22 2.76
C LEU A 479 28.04 9.42 2.15
N GLY A 480 28.76 8.31 1.94
CA GLY A 480 30.05 8.33 1.26
C GLY A 480 29.93 8.79 -0.20
N GLN A 481 30.97 9.48 -0.71
CA GLN A 481 30.94 10.06 -2.06
C GLN A 481 30.73 9.01 -3.17
N GLU A 482 31.22 7.79 -2.99
CA GLU A 482 31.04 6.70 -3.97
C GLU A 482 29.57 6.28 -4.09
N ILE A 483 28.85 6.16 -2.96
CA ILE A 483 27.42 5.85 -2.91
C ILE A 483 26.63 6.95 -3.59
N LEU A 484 26.92 8.21 -3.22
CA LEU A 484 26.27 9.38 -3.80
C LEU A 484 26.51 9.47 -5.31
N GLY A 485 27.75 9.24 -5.77
CA GLY A 485 28.13 9.27 -7.18
C GLY A 485 27.46 8.17 -8.01
N LEU A 486 27.43 6.93 -7.50
CA LEU A 486 26.78 5.83 -8.19
C LEU A 486 25.26 6.00 -8.27
N ALA A 487 24.62 6.41 -7.18
CA ALA A 487 23.20 6.71 -7.17
C ALA A 487 22.85 7.88 -8.11
N GLN A 488 23.65 8.96 -8.10
CA GLN A 488 23.49 10.08 -9.02
C GLN A 488 23.56 9.60 -10.48
N SER A 489 24.55 8.77 -10.81
CA SER A 489 24.72 8.19 -12.16
C SER A 489 23.50 7.37 -12.60
N ILE A 490 22.93 6.56 -11.70
CA ILE A 490 21.72 5.78 -11.99
C ILE A 490 20.55 6.71 -12.35
N PHE A 491 20.25 7.72 -11.52
CA PHE A 491 19.12 8.61 -11.81
C PHE A 491 19.31 9.47 -13.04
N LEU A 492 20.52 9.99 -13.28
CA LEU A 492 20.81 10.72 -14.51
C LEU A 492 20.71 9.83 -15.75
N SER A 493 21.14 8.58 -15.65
CA SER A 493 20.97 7.60 -16.73
C SER A 493 19.50 7.30 -17.02
N ILE A 494 18.65 7.21 -15.99
CA ILE A 494 17.20 7.07 -16.14
C ILE A 494 16.61 8.31 -16.80
N LEU A 495 16.95 9.52 -16.32
CA LEU A 495 16.42 10.77 -16.88
C LEU A 495 16.82 10.96 -18.35
N ALA A 496 18.03 10.54 -18.73
CA ALA A 496 18.51 10.61 -20.10
C ALA A 496 17.78 9.64 -21.06
N GLU A 497 16.94 8.73 -20.55
CA GLU A 497 16.06 7.92 -21.38
C GLU A 497 14.89 8.78 -21.89
N GLY A 498 14.79 8.98 -23.20
CA GLY A 498 13.76 9.84 -23.80
C GLY A 498 12.31 9.33 -23.65
N ASP A 499 12.09 8.03 -23.40
CA ASP A 499 10.75 7.40 -23.30
C ASP A 499 10.41 6.96 -21.87
N ILE A 500 10.53 7.87 -20.91
CA ILE A 500 10.12 7.68 -19.51
C ILE A 500 8.84 8.44 -19.18
N CYS A 501 8.03 7.88 -18.29
CA CYS A 501 6.77 8.46 -17.85
C CYS A 501 6.99 9.55 -16.77
N ALA A 502 5.95 10.36 -16.51
CA ALA A 502 6.01 11.46 -15.55
C ALA A 502 6.38 11.01 -14.13
N SER A 503 5.88 9.87 -13.67
CA SER A 503 6.21 9.34 -12.33
C SER A 503 7.69 8.96 -12.20
N GLN A 504 8.29 8.37 -13.26
CA GLN A 504 9.72 8.04 -13.29
C GLN A 504 10.61 9.30 -13.28
N ARG A 505 10.21 10.33 -14.05
CA ARG A 505 10.90 11.65 -14.02
C ARG A 505 10.83 12.30 -12.65
N ARG A 506 9.64 12.27 -12.03
CA ARG A 506 9.43 12.80 -10.67
C ARG A 506 10.29 12.06 -9.66
N ALA A 507 10.26 10.73 -9.68
CA ALA A 507 11.03 9.90 -8.76
C ALA A 507 12.53 10.12 -8.88
N SER A 508 13.05 10.18 -10.11
CA SER A 508 14.47 10.42 -10.35
C SER A 508 14.90 11.81 -9.88
N SER A 509 14.10 12.83 -10.18
CA SER A 509 14.37 14.23 -9.80
C SER A 509 14.25 14.47 -8.29
N GLU A 510 13.23 13.92 -7.63
CA GLU A 510 13.07 13.94 -6.17
C GLU A 510 14.24 13.22 -5.48
N SER A 511 14.68 12.08 -6.04
CA SER A 511 15.82 11.32 -5.54
C SER A 511 17.14 12.07 -5.63
N LEU A 512 17.38 12.83 -6.70
CA LEU A 512 18.52 13.76 -6.78
C LEU A 512 18.47 14.83 -5.67
N GLY A 513 17.27 15.29 -5.31
CA GLY A 513 17.06 16.13 -4.13
C GLY A 513 17.45 15.45 -2.82
N TYR A 514 17.07 14.19 -2.63
CA TYR A 514 17.52 13.41 -1.46
C TYR A 514 19.04 13.21 -1.43
N LEU A 515 19.67 12.96 -2.58
CA LEU A 515 21.15 12.88 -2.65
C LEU A 515 21.82 14.18 -2.23
N ALA A 516 21.26 15.35 -2.58
CA ALA A 516 21.75 16.63 -2.09
C ALA A 516 21.66 16.75 -0.57
N ARG A 517 20.60 16.21 0.04
CA ARG A 517 20.43 16.21 1.49
C ARG A 517 21.37 15.24 2.21
N PHE A 518 21.69 14.11 1.59
CA PHE A 518 22.65 13.14 2.14
C PHE A 518 24.12 13.48 1.84
N GLY A 519 24.35 14.40 0.90
CA GLY A 519 25.66 14.96 0.61
C GLY A 519 26.04 16.07 1.58
N ASN A 520 27.31 16.47 1.53
CA ASN A 520 27.77 17.72 2.15
C ASN A 520 27.54 18.91 1.21
N ASP A 521 27.69 20.13 1.73
CA ASP A 521 27.51 21.38 0.97
C ASP A 521 28.34 21.42 -0.34
N ILE A 522 29.56 20.85 -0.30
CA ILE A 522 30.45 20.78 -1.47
C ILE A 522 29.86 19.88 -2.55
N PHE A 523 29.40 18.69 -2.18
CA PHE A 523 28.74 17.74 -3.08
C PHE A 523 27.49 18.38 -3.71
N THR A 524 26.66 18.99 -2.87
CA THR A 524 25.40 19.61 -3.29
C THR A 524 25.61 20.78 -4.25
N ALA A 525 26.56 21.66 -3.94
CA ALA A 525 26.93 22.75 -4.84
C ALA A 525 27.54 22.24 -6.17
N ARG A 526 28.38 21.19 -6.12
CA ARG A 526 28.95 20.56 -7.33
C ARG A 526 27.86 19.95 -8.22
N MET A 527 26.94 19.18 -7.63
CA MET A 527 25.84 18.56 -8.35
C MET A 527 24.93 19.62 -8.99
N THR A 528 24.58 20.67 -8.25
CA THR A 528 23.78 21.79 -8.76
C THR A 528 24.44 22.47 -9.97
N ARG A 529 25.75 22.76 -9.88
CA ARG A 529 26.50 23.34 -11.02
C ARG A 529 26.55 22.40 -12.23
N SER A 530 26.71 21.09 -12.02
CA SER A 530 26.69 20.09 -13.09
C SER A 530 25.36 20.11 -13.84
N LEU A 531 24.24 20.08 -13.11
CA LEU A 531 22.90 20.10 -13.70
C LEU A 531 22.60 21.41 -14.43
N LEU A 532 23.06 22.56 -13.89
CA LEU A 532 22.98 23.85 -14.61
C LEU A 532 23.77 23.84 -15.91
N GLY A 533 24.93 23.16 -15.94
CA GLY A 533 25.72 22.95 -17.15
C GLY A 533 24.98 22.10 -18.19
N GLU A 534 24.37 20.99 -17.77
CA GLU A 534 23.58 20.12 -18.65
C GLU A 534 22.38 20.82 -19.27
N LEU A 535 21.73 21.72 -18.52
CA LEU A 535 20.57 22.47 -18.99
C LEU A 535 20.87 23.32 -20.24
N ASN A 536 22.09 23.86 -20.34
CA ASN A 536 22.52 24.65 -21.50
C ASN A 536 22.76 23.80 -22.76
N GLY A 537 22.98 22.49 -22.60
CA GLY A 537 23.24 21.55 -23.69
C GLY A 537 22.07 20.61 -24.01
N ALA A 538 20.99 20.66 -23.24
CA ALA A 538 19.85 19.77 -23.37
C ALA A 538 19.02 20.11 -24.62
N THR A 539 18.98 19.19 -25.59
CA THR A 539 18.16 19.32 -26.81
C THR A 539 16.76 18.73 -26.65
N ASP A 540 16.61 17.71 -25.80
CA ASP A 540 15.33 17.09 -25.51
C ASP A 540 14.54 17.93 -24.47
N PRO A 541 13.35 18.45 -24.79
CA PRO A 541 12.53 19.21 -23.86
C PRO A 541 12.11 18.39 -22.63
N ASN A 542 11.94 17.07 -22.76
CA ASN A 542 11.58 16.21 -21.63
C ASN A 542 12.74 16.08 -20.63
N TYR A 543 13.96 15.90 -21.16
CA TYR A 543 15.18 15.91 -20.36
C TYR A 543 15.39 17.27 -19.68
N ALA A 544 15.34 18.36 -20.44
CA ALA A 544 15.51 19.73 -19.93
C ALA A 544 14.49 20.05 -18.81
N GLY A 545 13.22 19.68 -19.00
CA GLY A 545 12.18 19.84 -17.97
C GLY A 545 12.45 19.01 -16.71
N SER A 546 12.99 17.80 -16.87
CA SER A 546 13.37 16.94 -15.74
C SER A 546 14.55 17.52 -14.95
N ILE A 547 15.57 18.04 -15.64
CA ILE A 547 16.71 18.70 -15.00
C ILE A 547 16.27 19.99 -14.28
N ALA A 548 15.39 20.78 -14.89
CA ALA A 548 14.79 21.96 -14.24
C ALA A 548 14.02 21.58 -12.96
N PHE A 549 13.22 20.51 -13.00
CA PHE A 549 12.52 20.01 -11.83
C PHE A 549 13.49 19.45 -10.77
N ALA A 550 14.53 18.72 -11.17
CA ALA A 550 15.57 18.20 -10.27
C ALA A 550 16.32 19.31 -9.52
N LEU A 551 16.64 20.43 -10.20
CA LEU A 551 17.21 21.62 -9.57
C LEU A 551 16.28 22.18 -8.48
N GLY A 552 14.98 22.27 -8.77
CA GLY A 552 13.96 22.65 -7.79
C GLY A 552 13.90 21.69 -6.59
N CYS A 553 13.94 20.38 -6.83
CA CYS A 553 13.99 19.36 -5.78
C CYS A 553 15.26 19.44 -4.91
N ILE A 554 16.41 19.79 -5.49
CA ILE A 554 17.66 20.01 -4.74
C ILE A 554 17.53 21.22 -3.82
N HIS A 555 17.01 22.34 -4.32
CA HIS A 555 16.73 23.51 -3.49
C HIS A 555 15.71 23.18 -2.40
N ARG A 556 14.64 22.45 -2.69
CA ARG A 556 13.66 22.02 -1.68
C ARG A 556 14.28 21.16 -0.56
N SER A 557 15.18 20.25 -0.92
CA SER A 557 15.70 19.24 0.02
C SER A 557 16.93 19.70 0.81
N ALA A 558 17.75 20.58 0.24
CA ALA A 558 19.02 21.04 0.82
C ALA A 558 19.21 22.57 0.77
N GLY A 559 18.16 23.31 0.40
CA GLY A 559 18.15 24.77 0.31
C GLY A 559 18.60 25.41 1.62
N GLY A 560 19.71 26.16 1.54
CA GLY A 560 20.38 26.77 2.68
C GLY A 560 21.51 27.68 2.21
N ILE A 561 22.39 28.10 3.11
CA ILE A 561 23.46 29.06 2.82
C ILE A 561 24.34 28.58 1.65
N ALA A 562 24.62 27.28 1.55
CA ALA A 562 25.44 26.70 0.50
C ALA A 562 24.86 26.90 -0.92
N LEU A 563 23.54 26.79 -1.06
CA LEU A 563 22.85 26.97 -2.34
C LEU A 563 22.43 28.41 -2.61
N SER A 564 22.43 29.30 -1.61
CA SER A 564 22.05 30.72 -1.77
C SER A 564 22.80 31.42 -2.91
N THR A 565 24.10 31.13 -3.07
CA THR A 565 24.95 31.68 -4.13
C THR A 565 24.60 31.17 -5.53
N LEU A 566 23.91 30.05 -5.63
CA LEU A 566 23.49 29.43 -6.89
C LEU A 566 22.04 29.77 -7.27
N VAL A 567 21.25 30.33 -6.35
CA VAL A 567 19.86 30.75 -6.61
C VAL A 567 19.76 31.64 -7.86
N PRO A 568 20.56 32.71 -8.04
CA PRO A 568 20.44 33.56 -9.23
C PRO A 568 20.65 32.81 -10.55
N ALA A 569 21.62 31.89 -10.60
CA ALA A 569 21.91 31.09 -11.78
C ALA A 569 20.76 30.09 -12.06
N THR A 570 20.27 29.39 -11.02
CA THR A 570 19.13 28.48 -11.15
C THR A 570 17.87 29.20 -11.63
N VAL A 571 17.54 30.34 -11.02
CA VAL A 571 16.36 31.12 -11.38
C VAL A 571 16.44 31.62 -12.82
N SER A 572 17.59 32.14 -13.24
CA SER A 572 17.80 32.61 -14.61
C SER A 572 17.60 31.49 -15.64
N SER A 573 18.26 30.34 -15.46
CA SER A 573 18.18 29.22 -16.41
C SER A 573 16.79 28.60 -16.46
N ILE A 574 16.14 28.37 -15.32
CA ILE A 574 14.78 27.79 -15.29
C ILE A 574 13.75 28.78 -15.85
N SER A 575 13.89 30.09 -15.56
CA SER A 575 12.99 31.12 -16.10
C SER A 575 13.05 31.20 -17.63
N SER A 576 14.22 30.99 -18.22
CA SER A 576 14.39 30.93 -19.68
C SER A 576 13.57 29.78 -20.29
N LEU A 577 13.61 28.59 -19.67
CA LEU A 577 12.85 27.43 -20.13
C LEU A 577 11.34 27.58 -19.93
N ALA A 578 10.91 28.28 -18.87
CA ALA A 578 9.52 28.62 -18.65
C ALA A 578 8.93 29.58 -19.70
N LYS A 579 9.77 30.20 -20.56
CA LYS A 579 9.31 30.97 -21.74
C LYS A 579 9.15 30.11 -23.00
N SER A 580 9.46 28.81 -22.95
CA SER A 580 9.33 27.92 -24.11
C SER A 580 7.87 27.77 -24.53
N SER A 581 7.63 27.65 -25.85
CA SER A 581 6.34 27.27 -26.45
C SER A 581 6.03 25.77 -26.32
N VAL A 582 6.94 24.98 -25.74
CA VAL A 582 6.68 23.56 -25.50
C VAL A 582 5.99 23.42 -24.15
N ALA A 583 4.66 23.29 -24.16
CA ALA A 583 3.82 23.25 -22.96
C ALA A 583 4.33 22.29 -21.86
N ASN A 584 4.81 21.10 -22.21
CA ASN A 584 5.35 20.16 -21.21
C ASN A 584 6.64 20.69 -20.56
N LEU A 585 7.60 21.20 -21.36
CA LEU A 585 8.83 21.81 -20.81
C LEU A 585 8.47 23.00 -19.91
N GLN A 586 7.55 23.84 -20.37
CA GLN A 586 7.09 25.00 -19.63
C GLN A 586 6.49 24.62 -18.27
N ILE A 587 5.58 23.64 -18.21
CA ILE A 587 4.96 23.18 -16.96
C ILE A 587 6.01 22.66 -15.96
N TRP A 588 6.95 21.84 -16.42
CA TRP A 588 7.98 21.25 -15.55
C TRP A 588 8.98 22.30 -15.07
N SER A 589 9.40 23.23 -15.93
CA SER A 589 10.27 24.34 -15.56
C SER A 589 9.59 25.31 -14.60
N MET A 590 8.31 25.67 -14.81
CA MET A 590 7.55 26.48 -13.84
C MET A 590 7.47 25.81 -12.48
N HIS A 591 7.23 24.50 -12.43
CA HIS A 591 7.18 23.78 -11.16
C HIS A 591 8.57 23.68 -10.49
N GLY A 592 9.64 23.50 -11.26
CA GLY A 592 11.02 23.60 -10.74
C GLY A 592 11.34 25.00 -10.18
N LEU A 593 10.85 26.05 -10.83
CA LEU A 593 10.97 27.43 -10.36
C LEU A 593 10.18 27.64 -9.07
N LEU A 594 8.95 27.12 -8.99
CA LEU A 594 8.12 27.14 -7.78
C LEU A 594 8.87 26.56 -6.58
N LEU A 595 9.44 25.36 -6.72
CA LEU A 595 10.20 24.73 -5.64
C LEU A 595 11.44 25.54 -5.25
N THR A 596 12.08 26.21 -6.22
CA THR A 596 13.23 27.09 -5.96
C THR A 596 12.82 28.34 -5.18
N ILE A 597 11.67 28.95 -5.52
CA ILE A 597 11.12 30.11 -4.80
C ILE A 597 10.80 29.76 -3.35
N GLU A 598 10.05 28.66 -3.15
CA GLU A 598 9.64 28.19 -1.83
C GLU A 598 10.84 27.88 -0.93
N ALA A 599 11.92 27.33 -1.51
CA ALA A 599 13.15 27.01 -0.78
C ALA A 599 14.04 28.23 -0.49
N ALA A 600 14.16 29.18 -1.43
CA ALA A 600 15.05 30.33 -1.30
C ALA A 600 14.57 31.37 -0.27
N GLY A 601 13.26 31.41 0.01
CA GLY A 601 12.67 32.34 0.98
C GLY A 601 13.06 33.79 0.69
N LEU A 602 13.49 34.54 1.71
CA LEU A 602 13.90 35.94 1.58
C LEU A 602 15.06 36.17 0.60
N SER A 603 15.87 35.14 0.32
CA SER A 603 16.95 35.24 -0.68
C SER A 603 16.41 35.42 -2.10
N PHE A 604 15.12 35.17 -2.32
CA PHE A 604 14.45 35.34 -3.61
C PHE A 604 13.96 36.78 -3.88
N VAL A 605 13.98 37.69 -2.89
CA VAL A 605 13.38 39.03 -3.01
C VAL A 605 13.91 39.82 -4.23
N SER A 606 15.20 39.71 -4.54
CA SER A 606 15.82 40.37 -5.71
C SER A 606 15.31 39.87 -7.06
N HIS A 607 14.66 38.70 -7.11
CA HIS A 607 14.17 38.05 -8.32
C HIS A 607 12.66 38.23 -8.54
N VAL A 608 11.92 38.72 -7.54
CA VAL A 608 10.46 38.84 -7.55
C VAL A 608 9.95 39.59 -8.80
N GLN A 609 10.49 40.77 -9.09
CA GLN A 609 10.04 41.58 -10.23
C GLN A 609 10.24 40.88 -11.57
N ALA A 610 11.37 40.17 -11.73
CA ALA A 610 11.67 39.42 -12.95
C ALA A 610 10.72 38.24 -13.13
N THR A 611 10.39 37.52 -12.04
CA THR A 611 9.45 36.40 -12.07
C THR A 611 8.00 36.86 -12.30
N LEU A 612 7.59 38.02 -11.76
CA LEU A 612 6.28 38.60 -12.07
C LEU A 612 6.17 39.02 -13.54
N SER A 613 7.25 39.57 -14.11
CA SER A 613 7.30 39.91 -15.54
C SER A 613 7.20 38.65 -16.40
N LEU A 614 7.91 37.57 -16.03
CA LEU A 614 7.78 36.25 -16.66
C LEU A 614 6.34 35.72 -16.57
N ALA A 615 5.69 35.82 -15.41
CA ALA A 615 4.30 35.41 -15.24
C ALA A 615 3.35 36.19 -16.16
N MET A 616 3.54 37.51 -16.30
CA MET A 616 2.79 38.33 -17.25
C MET A 616 3.05 37.89 -18.70
N ASP A 617 4.31 37.70 -19.10
CA ASP A 617 4.67 37.22 -20.44
C ASP A 617 3.94 35.91 -20.78
N ILE A 618 3.91 34.96 -19.85
CA ILE A 618 3.24 33.66 -20.03
C ILE A 618 1.71 33.85 -20.16
N LEU A 619 1.10 34.67 -19.31
CA LEU A 619 -0.35 34.93 -19.36
C LEU A 619 -0.79 35.68 -20.63
N LEU A 620 0.09 36.53 -21.17
CA LEU A 620 -0.17 37.28 -22.40
C LEU A 620 0.20 36.51 -23.67
N SER A 621 0.75 35.30 -23.55
CA SER A 621 1.08 34.45 -24.68
C SER A 621 -0.17 33.80 -25.31
N ASP A 622 -0.12 33.54 -26.61
CA ASP A 622 -1.22 32.91 -27.38
C ASP A 622 -1.57 31.49 -26.86
N GLU A 623 -0.65 30.84 -26.14
CA GLU A 623 -0.80 29.48 -25.58
C GLU A 623 -1.46 29.45 -24.19
N ASN A 624 -1.94 30.60 -23.69
CA ASN A 624 -2.63 30.72 -22.39
C ASN A 624 -3.97 29.93 -22.28
N GLY A 625 -4.41 29.25 -23.34
CA GLY A 625 -5.61 28.41 -23.32
C GLY A 625 -5.52 27.15 -22.43
N LEU A 626 -4.32 26.75 -22.00
CA LEU A 626 -4.14 25.55 -21.17
C LEU A 626 -4.30 25.87 -19.68
N VAL A 627 -5.33 25.29 -19.05
CA VAL A 627 -5.63 25.43 -17.61
C VAL A 627 -4.42 25.16 -16.71
N ASN A 628 -3.59 24.18 -17.06
CA ASN A 628 -2.39 23.83 -16.29
C ASN A 628 -1.35 24.97 -16.27
N ILE A 629 -1.23 25.76 -17.34
CA ILE A 629 -0.28 26.88 -17.40
C ILE A 629 -0.79 28.03 -16.52
N GLN A 630 -2.08 28.33 -16.58
CA GLN A 630 -2.73 29.37 -15.76
C GLN A 630 -2.61 29.06 -14.26
N GLN A 631 -2.91 27.82 -13.89
CA GLN A 631 -2.69 27.36 -12.52
C GLN A 631 -1.19 27.49 -12.16
N GLY A 632 -0.29 27.23 -13.12
CA GLY A 632 1.18 27.32 -12.98
C GLY A 632 1.61 28.69 -12.50
N VAL A 633 1.18 29.69 -13.25
CA VAL A 633 1.39 31.10 -12.93
C VAL A 633 0.76 31.46 -11.59
N GLY A 634 -0.47 31.02 -11.31
CA GLY A 634 -1.13 31.26 -10.03
C GLY A 634 -0.34 30.73 -8.83
N ARG A 635 0.26 29.53 -8.94
CA ARG A 635 1.12 28.96 -7.89
C ARG A 635 2.43 29.74 -7.71
N LEU A 636 3.06 30.15 -8.82
CA LEU A 636 4.26 31.01 -8.76
C LEU A 636 3.97 32.33 -8.04
N ILE A 637 2.85 32.98 -8.37
CA ILE A 637 2.41 34.21 -7.70
C ILE A 637 2.17 33.94 -6.20
N ASN A 638 1.51 32.84 -5.84
CA ASN A 638 1.27 32.49 -4.44
C ASN A 638 2.59 32.26 -3.65
N ALA A 639 3.58 31.61 -4.27
CA ALA A 639 4.89 31.45 -3.67
C ALA A 639 5.63 32.79 -3.50
N ILE A 640 5.53 33.70 -4.48
CA ILE A 640 6.06 35.07 -4.37
C ILE A 640 5.39 35.83 -3.21
N VAL A 641 4.06 35.75 -3.09
CA VAL A 641 3.31 36.34 -1.98
C VAL A 641 3.81 35.80 -0.64
N THR A 642 4.09 34.50 -0.57
CA THR A 642 4.65 33.85 0.63
C THR A 642 6.06 34.35 0.95
N VAL A 643 6.90 34.56 -0.06
CA VAL A 643 8.26 35.12 0.11
C VAL A 643 8.23 36.56 0.62
N LEU A 644 7.33 37.40 0.10
CA LEU A 644 7.20 38.80 0.51
C LEU A 644 6.53 38.93 1.89
N GLY A 645 5.69 37.97 2.28
CA GLY A 645 5.05 37.94 3.60
C GLY A 645 4.08 39.12 3.83
N PRO A 646 3.89 39.58 5.09
CA PRO A 646 2.95 40.66 5.44
C PRO A 646 3.32 42.03 4.86
N GLU A 647 4.48 42.15 4.21
CA GLU A 647 4.92 43.38 3.53
C GLU A 647 4.14 43.70 2.25
N LEU A 648 3.17 42.88 1.86
CA LEU A 648 2.22 43.18 0.77
C LEU A 648 1.02 44.05 1.18
N VAL A 649 1.00 44.57 2.41
CA VAL A 649 -0.05 45.50 2.88
C VAL A 649 -0.04 46.78 2.02
N PRO A 650 -1.21 47.32 1.63
CA PRO A 650 -1.30 48.59 0.91
C PRO A 650 -0.53 49.71 1.65
N GLY A 651 0.55 50.22 1.04
CA GLY A 651 1.41 51.27 1.61
C GLY A 651 2.82 50.81 2.01
N SER A 652 3.16 49.52 1.92
CA SER A 652 4.55 49.06 2.08
C SER A 652 5.44 49.46 0.89
N ILE A 653 6.74 49.57 1.13
CA ILE A 653 7.78 49.82 0.11
C ILE A 653 7.80 48.78 -1.02
N PHE A 654 7.24 47.58 -0.76
CA PHE A 654 7.13 46.50 -1.73
C PHE A 654 5.82 46.54 -2.54
N PHE A 655 4.84 47.35 -2.12
CA PHE A 655 3.55 47.51 -2.81
C PHE A 655 3.57 48.77 -3.69
N SER A 656 3.90 48.61 -4.97
CA SER A 656 3.75 49.68 -5.97
C SER A 656 2.57 49.37 -6.88
N ARG A 657 1.65 50.34 -7.06
CA ARG A 657 0.57 50.22 -8.06
C ARG A 657 1.21 50.19 -9.44
N SER A 658 0.89 49.18 -10.23
CA SER A 658 1.21 49.16 -11.66
C SER A 658 0.68 50.45 -12.30
N LYS A 659 1.59 51.22 -12.92
CA LYS A 659 1.24 52.44 -13.66
C LYS A 659 0.73 52.12 -15.04
#